data_AF-A0A914B081-F1
#
_entry.id   AF-A0A914B081-F1
#
_cell.length_a   1.000
_cell.length_b   1.000
_cell.length_c   1.000
_cell.angle_alpha   90.00
_cell.angle_beta   90.00
_cell.angle_gamma   90.00
#
_symmetry.space_group_name_H-M   'P 1'
#
loop_
_entity.id
_entity.type
_entity.pdbx_description
1 polymer ?
#
loop_
_entity_poly.entity_id
_entity_poly.type
_entity_poly.pdbx_seq_one_letter_code
_entity_poly.pdbx_strand_id
1 'polypeptide(L)'
;MGKTCAVAALVATLLCVTCAAGGANEVIPPEMSETSFLVDCDFDSAIPFCHYTNSKTDDADWYTTSGRLNDDEIGPVADHTTGNYTGTYLYTKTSYSESFESRLEGVTAVAPADGGCVRFWYHMYGSSIGSLKVHTERSGDLGPARWSQSGYTKVSQWYEASISIEPASEFKLVFISESGTGFRGNIAIDDISFVDGQCPVIPPEMPDPSFLVDCDFDSAIRFCHYTNSETDEADWYTISGKLNDDEIGPVADHTTGNYAGTYLYTKTSYSKSYESRLEGVTAVAPADGGCVRFWYHMYGYEIGSLKVHTETSGDLGPARWSQSGYTKVSQWYEASISIEPGSKFKLVFVSQSGTGFQGNIAIDDIIYVDGPCGERPDPFFLVDCDFDSAIPFCHYTNSETDEADWYTTSGKLNVDEIGPVADHTTGNYSGTYLYTKTSYSESFESRLEGVTAVAPAEGGCVRFWCHMYGSSIGSLKVHTEKSGDLGPARWSQSGYTKVSQWYEASISIEPASEFKLVFVSESGTGFRGNIAIDDISLAGGPCPVKPPEMPDPSFLVDCDFEGAIPYCHYTNSKTDDAEWYTTSGKLNDDEIGPVADHTTGNYSGTYLYTKTSYSESFESRLEGVTAVAPAEGGCVRFWYHMYGSSIGSLKVHTEASGDLGPARWSQLGYTKVSQWYEASISIEPASEFKLVFVSESGTGFRGNIAIDDISLAGGPCPVKPPEMPDPSFLVDCDFDISAIPLCHYTNSKTDEADWYTISGGLNDDEIGPIADHTTGNYTGTYLYTKTSYSESLESRLEGVTAVAPDDGGCVRFWYHMYGSSIGSLKVHTEASGDLGPARWSQSGYTKVSQWYEASISIDPGEDFKLVFVSQSRVGSVGNIAIDDIGLVSGKC
;
A
#
# COMPACT_ATOMS: atom_id res chain seq x y z
N MET A 1 3.86 51.77 46.26
CA MET A 1 5.09 51.92 45.45
C MET A 1 5.37 50.58 44.80
N GLY A 2 5.64 50.56 43.48
CA GLY A 2 6.28 49.42 42.79
C GLY A 2 5.35 48.46 42.03
N LYS A 3 5.37 48.56 40.69
CA LYS A 3 4.92 47.58 39.68
C LYS A 3 5.95 46.42 39.59
N THR A 4 5.55 45.21 39.13
CA THR A 4 5.93 44.54 37.84
C THR A 4 5.86 42.99 37.86
N CYS A 5 5.21 42.44 36.82
CA CYS A 5 5.50 41.23 36.01
C CYS A 5 5.36 39.77 36.54
N ALA A 6 4.34 39.09 35.98
CA ALA A 6 4.39 37.90 35.09
C ALA A 6 4.50 36.45 35.63
N VAL A 7 3.40 35.69 35.37
CA VAL A 7 3.25 34.35 34.72
C VAL A 7 4.03 33.13 35.27
N ALA A 8 3.29 32.10 35.74
CA ALA A 8 3.25 30.70 35.22
C ALA A 8 2.77 29.66 36.28
N ALA A 9 1.93 28.72 35.81
CA ALA A 9 1.67 27.35 36.31
C ALA A 9 0.87 27.14 37.63
N LEU A 10 -0.43 26.80 37.49
CA LEU A 10 -1.13 25.81 38.35
C LEU A 10 -2.55 25.51 37.82
N VAL A 11 -2.68 24.57 36.87
CA VAL A 11 -3.93 23.84 36.63
C VAL A 11 -3.57 22.40 36.25
N ALA A 12 -3.55 21.51 37.24
CA ALA A 12 -3.58 20.06 37.04
C ALA A 12 -3.99 19.39 38.35
N THR A 13 -5.28 19.43 38.70
CA THR A 13 -5.87 18.42 39.59
C THR A 13 -7.41 18.41 39.50
N LEU A 14 -7.93 17.21 39.20
CA LEU A 14 -9.30 16.72 39.38
C LEU A 14 -10.43 17.37 38.56
N LEU A 15 -11.00 16.59 37.64
CA LEU A 15 -12.45 16.44 37.52
C LEU A 15 -12.76 15.02 37.02
N CYS A 16 -13.47 14.29 37.87
CA CYS A 16 -14.00 12.95 37.66
C CYS A 16 -15.51 13.16 37.50
N VAL A 17 -16.09 12.84 36.34
CA VAL A 17 -17.54 12.88 36.15
C VAL A 17 -18.10 11.50 36.45
N THR A 18 -18.85 11.42 37.54
CA THR A 18 -19.61 10.22 37.94
C THR A 18 -20.92 10.14 37.17
N CYS A 19 -21.17 9.04 36.47
CA CYS A 19 -22.53 8.55 36.25
C CYS A 19 -22.60 7.05 36.53
N ALA A 20 -23.50 6.66 37.43
CA ALA A 20 -23.62 5.31 37.94
C ALA A 20 -24.51 4.46 37.02
N ALA A 21 -23.93 3.50 36.31
CA ALA A 21 -24.36 2.10 36.17
C ALA A 21 -23.69 1.43 34.94
N GLY A 22 -22.62 0.67 35.18
CA GLY A 22 -22.11 -0.41 34.30
C GLY A 22 -21.53 -0.03 32.94
N GLY A 23 -20.20 -0.04 32.81
CA GLY A 23 -19.49 0.11 31.53
C GLY A 23 -18.07 0.63 31.76
N ALA A 24 -17.11 0.23 30.91
CA ALA A 24 -15.68 0.46 31.08
C ALA A 24 -15.28 1.95 31.23
N ASN A 25 -14.24 2.22 32.01
CA ASN A 25 -13.57 3.53 32.02
C ASN A 25 -12.79 3.69 30.71
N GLU A 26 -13.29 4.48 29.76
CA GLU A 26 -12.49 4.93 28.61
C GLU A 26 -11.57 6.08 29.04
N VAL A 27 -10.29 5.96 28.69
CA VAL A 27 -9.24 6.96 28.94
C VAL A 27 -9.10 7.78 27.66
N ILE A 28 -9.30 9.10 27.75
CA ILE A 28 -9.13 10.03 26.62
C ILE A 28 -7.66 9.96 26.12
N PRO A 29 -7.40 9.74 24.82
CA PRO A 29 -6.05 9.78 24.25
C PRO A 29 -5.38 11.15 24.47
N PRO A 30 -4.05 11.20 24.69
CA PRO A 30 -3.35 12.42 25.10
C PRO A 30 -3.32 13.56 24.06
N GLU A 31 -3.79 13.33 22.84
CA GLU A 31 -3.77 14.29 21.72
C GLU A 31 -5.15 14.84 21.31
N MET A 32 -6.26 14.38 21.93
CA MET A 32 -7.63 14.70 21.54
C MET A 32 -8.32 15.60 22.57
N SER A 33 -9.15 16.57 22.13
CA SER A 33 -9.91 17.42 23.05
C SER A 33 -11.13 16.68 23.61
N GLU A 34 -11.54 17.00 24.85
CA GLU A 34 -12.73 16.37 25.46
C GLU A 34 -14.00 16.61 24.61
N THR A 35 -14.07 17.75 23.93
CA THR A 35 -15.19 18.12 23.06
C THR A 35 -15.19 17.32 21.76
N SER A 36 -14.02 17.09 21.13
CA SER A 36 -13.96 16.29 19.90
C SER A 36 -14.27 14.83 20.18
N PHE A 37 -13.76 14.25 21.27
CA PHE A 37 -14.09 12.88 21.68
C PHE A 37 -15.61 12.64 21.83
N LEU A 38 -16.35 13.62 22.35
CA LEU A 38 -17.80 13.49 22.58
C LEU A 38 -18.67 13.73 21.33
N VAL A 39 -18.10 14.28 20.26
CA VAL A 39 -18.84 14.69 19.05
C VAL A 39 -18.44 13.84 17.84
N ASP A 40 -17.17 13.46 17.73
CA ASP A 40 -16.63 12.74 16.58
C ASP A 40 -17.23 11.33 16.48
N CYS A 41 -17.66 10.95 15.28
CA CYS A 41 -18.17 9.62 15.00
C CYS A 41 -18.16 9.34 13.49
N ASP A 42 -17.37 8.34 13.10
CA ASP A 42 -17.29 7.74 11.76
C ASP A 42 -18.23 6.53 11.60
N PHE A 43 -18.92 6.13 12.69
CA PHE A 43 -19.82 4.96 12.79
C PHE A 43 -19.18 3.57 12.51
N ASP A 44 -17.88 3.50 12.19
CA ASP A 44 -17.14 2.27 11.89
C ASP A 44 -16.59 1.55 13.13
N SER A 45 -16.65 2.20 14.29
CA SER A 45 -16.17 1.62 15.54
C SER A 45 -17.01 0.43 16.04
N ALA A 46 -16.43 -0.37 16.94
CA ALA A 46 -17.14 -1.48 17.60
C ALA A 46 -18.30 -1.04 18.51
N ILE A 47 -18.48 0.27 18.75
CA ILE A 47 -19.59 0.85 19.53
C ILE A 47 -20.61 1.44 18.55
N PRO A 48 -21.74 0.77 18.28
CA PRO A 48 -22.75 1.27 17.36
C PRO A 48 -23.30 2.61 17.87
N PHE A 49 -23.37 3.61 16.99
CA PHE A 49 -23.78 5.00 17.28
C PHE A 49 -22.80 5.88 18.08
N CYS A 50 -21.59 5.41 18.43
CA CYS A 50 -20.63 6.17 19.22
C CYS A 50 -21.26 6.76 20.51
N HIS A 51 -21.32 8.09 20.63
CA HIS A 51 -21.95 8.84 21.73
C HIS A 51 -23.35 9.39 21.37
N TYR A 52 -23.95 8.93 20.28
CA TYR A 52 -25.29 9.32 19.84
C TYR A 52 -26.34 8.29 20.26
N THR A 53 -27.57 8.77 20.45
CA THR A 53 -28.72 7.92 20.83
C THR A 53 -29.97 8.32 20.08
N ASN A 54 -30.78 7.34 19.70
CA ASN A 54 -32.12 7.61 19.17
C ASN A 54 -33.00 8.23 20.26
N SER A 55 -33.79 9.23 19.88
CA SER A 55 -34.76 9.84 20.77
C SER A 55 -35.87 8.86 21.14
N LYS A 56 -36.66 9.21 22.15
CA LYS A 56 -37.85 8.45 22.57
C LYS A 56 -39.14 9.23 22.35
N THR A 57 -39.02 10.41 21.78
CA THR A 57 -40.11 11.38 21.62
C THR A 57 -40.46 11.65 20.17
N ASP A 58 -39.73 11.02 19.25
CA ASP A 58 -39.90 11.02 17.80
C ASP A 58 -40.77 9.84 17.34
N ASP A 59 -41.03 9.80 16.03
CA ASP A 59 -41.94 8.82 15.42
C ASP A 59 -41.20 7.56 14.93
N ALA A 60 -39.90 7.63 14.65
CA ALA A 60 -39.07 6.52 14.18
C ALA A 60 -37.58 6.72 14.48
N ASP A 61 -36.78 5.64 14.41
CA ASP A 61 -35.35 5.64 14.75
C ASP A 61 -34.41 5.79 13.52
N TRP A 62 -33.17 6.23 13.78
CA TRP A 62 -32.01 6.04 12.92
C TRP A 62 -31.45 4.62 13.08
N TYR A 63 -30.92 4.05 12.00
CA TYR A 63 -30.37 2.70 11.94
C TYR A 63 -28.95 2.70 11.37
N THR A 64 -28.10 1.79 11.85
CA THR A 64 -26.78 1.53 11.24
C THR A 64 -26.91 0.51 10.10
N THR A 65 -26.08 0.65 9.08
CA THR A 65 -25.89 -0.36 8.03
C THR A 65 -24.47 -0.29 7.48
N SER A 66 -23.98 -1.39 6.90
CA SER A 66 -22.75 -1.40 6.11
C SER A 66 -23.06 -1.77 4.66
N GLY A 67 -22.49 -1.03 3.71
CA GLY A 67 -22.78 -1.18 2.29
C GLY A 67 -24.22 -0.86 1.88
N ARG A 68 -24.69 -1.48 0.79
CA ARG A 68 -25.98 -1.16 0.17
C ARG A 68 -27.16 -1.74 0.97
N LEU A 69 -28.16 -0.90 1.24
CA LEU A 69 -29.37 -1.26 2.01
C LEU A 69 -30.15 -2.44 1.39
N ASN A 70 -30.56 -2.35 0.12
CA ASN A 70 -31.21 -3.39 -0.70
C ASN A 70 -31.27 -2.97 -2.19
N ASP A 71 -31.59 -3.89 -3.12
CA ASP A 71 -31.77 -3.56 -4.55
C ASP A 71 -32.97 -2.64 -4.84
N ASP A 72 -34.01 -2.69 -3.99
CA ASP A 72 -35.24 -1.90 -4.10
C ASP A 72 -35.23 -0.59 -3.29
N GLU A 73 -34.27 -0.41 -2.38
CA GLU A 73 -34.13 0.78 -1.51
C GLU A 73 -33.01 1.71 -2.03
N ILE A 74 -33.39 2.94 -2.35
CA ILE A 74 -32.52 3.97 -2.94
C ILE A 74 -31.73 4.65 -1.82
N GLY A 75 -30.51 4.16 -1.50
CA GLY A 75 -29.57 4.74 -0.52
C GLY A 75 -28.12 4.71 -0.98
N PRO A 76 -27.18 5.20 -0.15
CA PRO A 76 -25.76 5.18 -0.50
C PRO A 76 -25.26 3.74 -0.67
N VAL A 77 -24.35 3.56 -1.63
CA VAL A 77 -23.81 2.25 -2.03
C VAL A 77 -22.72 1.77 -1.04
N ALA A 78 -22.02 2.73 -0.46
CA ALA A 78 -20.96 2.60 0.54
C ALA A 78 -21.06 3.77 1.53
N ASP A 79 -20.45 3.61 2.71
CA ASP A 79 -20.15 4.69 3.64
C ASP A 79 -19.22 5.74 3.00
N HIS A 80 -19.08 6.88 3.65
CA HIS A 80 -18.17 7.93 3.23
C HIS A 80 -16.73 7.66 3.71
N THR A 81 -16.55 7.16 4.94
CA THR A 81 -15.26 6.98 5.61
C THR A 81 -14.28 6.11 4.81
N THR A 82 -14.70 4.90 4.44
CA THR A 82 -13.88 3.90 3.75
C THR A 82 -14.16 3.80 2.26
N GLY A 83 -15.26 4.41 1.80
CA GLY A 83 -15.69 4.43 0.40
C GLY A 83 -16.02 3.06 -0.18
N ASN A 84 -16.25 2.03 0.66
CA ASN A 84 -16.49 0.67 0.19
C ASN A 84 -17.60 -0.04 0.98
N TYR A 85 -17.93 -1.29 0.62
CA TYR A 85 -19.10 -1.99 1.19
C TYR A 85 -18.94 -2.44 2.65
N THR A 86 -17.76 -2.28 3.25
CA THR A 86 -17.46 -2.75 4.61
C THR A 86 -17.62 -1.68 5.68
N GLY A 87 -17.57 -0.39 5.31
CA GLY A 87 -17.79 0.68 6.27
C GLY A 87 -19.28 0.94 6.55
N THR A 88 -19.54 1.64 7.64
CA THR A 88 -20.83 1.72 8.33
C THR A 88 -21.31 3.17 8.43
N TYR A 89 -22.59 3.41 8.14
CA TYR A 89 -23.20 4.75 8.24
C TYR A 89 -24.59 4.68 8.89
N LEU A 90 -25.13 5.83 9.28
CA LEU A 90 -26.50 5.94 9.79
C LEU A 90 -27.49 6.34 8.70
N TYR A 91 -28.68 5.73 8.72
CA TYR A 91 -29.76 6.06 7.80
C TYR A 91 -31.13 6.00 8.46
N THR A 92 -32.11 6.67 7.85
CA THR A 92 -33.51 6.58 8.22
C THR A 92 -34.31 5.86 7.13
N LYS A 93 -35.28 5.04 7.55
CA LYS A 93 -36.21 4.38 6.63
C LYS A 93 -37.25 5.37 6.09
N THR A 94 -38.01 4.97 5.08
CA THR A 94 -39.20 5.70 4.58
C THR A 94 -40.42 4.77 4.57
N SER A 95 -41.66 5.30 4.58
CA SER A 95 -42.89 4.49 4.64
C SER A 95 -43.93 4.87 3.58
N TYR A 96 -44.78 3.91 3.20
CA TYR A 96 -45.77 4.06 2.13
C TYR A 96 -46.87 5.09 2.40
N SER A 97 -47.22 5.40 3.66
CA SER A 97 -48.46 6.11 3.97
C SER A 97 -48.34 7.26 4.96
N GLU A 98 -47.22 7.39 5.68
CA GLU A 98 -47.05 8.39 6.74
C GLU A 98 -45.64 9.02 6.67
N SER A 99 -45.59 10.34 6.85
CA SER A 99 -44.36 11.05 7.17
C SER A 99 -44.07 10.88 8.66
N PHE A 100 -42.82 10.64 9.01
CA PHE A 100 -42.36 10.50 10.40
C PHE A 100 -41.11 11.34 10.60
N GLU A 101 -40.97 11.85 11.82
CA GLU A 101 -39.76 12.49 12.31
C GLU A 101 -38.86 11.46 12.99
N SER A 102 -37.55 11.48 12.70
CA SER A 102 -36.54 10.69 13.42
C SER A 102 -35.46 11.59 13.97
N ARG A 103 -35.14 11.42 15.25
CA ARG A 103 -34.25 12.31 15.98
C ARG A 103 -33.07 11.54 16.58
N LEU A 104 -31.87 11.90 16.14
CA LEU A 104 -30.61 11.43 16.71
C LEU A 104 -30.04 12.49 17.65
N GLU A 105 -29.71 12.09 18.86
CA GLU A 105 -29.30 12.97 19.95
C GLU A 105 -27.90 12.61 20.44
N GLY A 106 -26.95 13.54 20.29
CA GLY A 106 -25.60 13.41 20.86
C GLY A 106 -25.59 13.63 22.38
N VAL A 107 -24.40 13.58 22.98
CA VAL A 107 -24.19 13.95 24.39
C VAL A 107 -23.95 15.46 24.55
N THR A 108 -24.04 15.94 25.79
CA THR A 108 -23.75 17.34 26.11
C THR A 108 -22.25 17.59 26.07
N ALA A 109 -21.83 18.56 25.26
CA ALA A 109 -20.44 18.97 25.10
C ALA A 109 -20.29 20.50 25.31
N VAL A 110 -19.06 20.96 25.57
CA VAL A 110 -18.74 22.38 25.77
C VAL A 110 -17.73 22.81 24.72
N ALA A 111 -18.06 23.85 23.94
CA ALA A 111 -17.14 24.38 22.94
C ALA A 111 -15.96 25.14 23.57
N PRO A 112 -14.77 25.10 22.95
CA PRO A 112 -13.62 25.93 23.33
C PRO A 112 -13.88 27.45 23.30
N ALA A 113 -12.92 28.23 23.81
CA ALA A 113 -13.05 29.68 23.98
C ALA A 113 -13.09 30.48 22.66
N ASP A 114 -12.71 29.87 21.55
CA ASP A 114 -12.79 30.33 20.17
C ASP A 114 -13.97 29.71 19.40
N GLY A 115 -14.75 28.86 20.07
CA GLY A 115 -15.91 28.13 19.52
C GLY A 115 -15.49 26.87 18.80
N GLY A 116 -16.37 26.36 17.94
CA GLY A 116 -16.13 25.09 17.26
C GLY A 116 -16.79 25.02 15.89
N CYS A 117 -16.29 24.12 15.07
CA CYS A 117 -16.84 23.78 13.77
C CYS A 117 -17.20 22.30 13.75
N VAL A 118 -18.50 22.02 13.68
CA VAL A 118 -18.98 20.64 13.45
C VAL A 118 -19.13 20.46 11.95
N ARG A 119 -18.54 19.40 11.41
CA ARG A 119 -18.70 18.94 10.03
C ARG A 119 -19.34 17.57 10.04
N PHE A 120 -20.12 17.26 9.02
CA PHE A 120 -20.72 15.95 8.84
C PHE A 120 -21.05 15.73 7.37
N TRP A 121 -21.07 14.49 6.96
CA TRP A 121 -21.50 14.08 5.63
C TRP A 121 -22.95 13.61 5.66
N TYR A 122 -23.70 13.92 4.60
CA TYR A 122 -25.09 13.50 4.47
C TYR A 122 -25.40 13.06 3.04
N HIS A 123 -26.29 12.08 2.92
CA HIS A 123 -26.84 11.62 1.64
C HIS A 123 -28.36 11.72 1.70
N MET A 124 -28.96 12.31 0.67
CA MET A 124 -30.39 12.61 0.63
C MET A 124 -30.93 12.37 -0.77
N TYR A 125 -31.12 11.11 -1.16
CA TYR A 125 -31.57 10.75 -2.52
C TYR A 125 -32.87 9.92 -2.52
N GLY A 126 -33.72 10.19 -3.53
CA GLY A 126 -34.99 9.50 -3.75
C GLY A 126 -36.22 10.38 -3.60
N SER A 127 -37.25 10.12 -4.42
CA SER A 127 -38.41 10.99 -4.59
C SER A 127 -39.34 11.12 -3.38
N SER A 128 -39.13 10.33 -2.33
CA SER A 128 -40.00 10.26 -1.14
C SER A 128 -39.34 10.75 0.16
N ILE A 129 -38.24 11.51 0.08
CA ILE A 129 -37.59 12.08 1.28
C ILE A 129 -38.10 13.49 1.59
N GLY A 130 -38.05 13.91 2.86
CA GLY A 130 -38.52 15.20 3.33
C GLY A 130 -37.38 16.18 3.59
N SER A 131 -36.84 16.23 4.81
CA SER A 131 -35.76 17.16 5.18
C SER A 131 -34.79 16.57 6.19
N LEU A 132 -33.56 17.10 6.24
CA LEU A 132 -32.58 16.87 7.31
C LEU A 132 -32.26 18.22 7.95
N LYS A 133 -32.33 18.29 9.28
CA LYS A 133 -32.06 19.50 10.06
C LYS A 133 -31.07 19.18 11.17
N VAL A 134 -30.18 20.13 11.44
CA VAL A 134 -29.22 20.03 12.55
C VAL A 134 -29.42 21.18 13.51
N HIS A 135 -29.60 20.83 14.79
CA HIS A 135 -29.87 21.75 15.88
C HIS A 135 -28.79 21.64 16.96
N THR A 136 -28.64 22.72 17.73
CA THR A 136 -27.80 22.77 18.93
C THR A 136 -28.70 23.00 20.13
N GLU A 137 -29.09 21.93 20.81
CA GLU A 137 -29.96 22.01 21.99
C GLU A 137 -29.16 22.55 23.19
N ARG A 138 -29.77 23.44 23.98
CA ARG A 138 -29.19 24.02 25.19
C ARG A 138 -30.18 23.97 26.34
N SER A 139 -29.81 23.33 27.45
CA SER A 139 -30.66 23.25 28.65
C SER A 139 -32.10 22.75 28.36
N GLY A 140 -32.25 21.84 27.39
CA GLY A 140 -33.55 21.29 26.96
C GLY A 140 -34.34 22.16 25.97
N ASP A 141 -33.81 23.30 25.53
CA ASP A 141 -34.35 24.07 24.40
C ASP A 141 -33.61 23.70 23.12
N LEU A 142 -34.34 23.11 22.16
CA LEU A 142 -33.80 22.67 20.87
C LEU A 142 -33.22 23.83 20.05
N GLY A 143 -33.75 25.04 20.23
CA GLY A 143 -33.34 26.22 19.47
C GLY A 143 -33.66 26.12 17.95
N PRO A 144 -33.30 27.16 17.17
CA PRO A 144 -33.48 27.14 15.71
C PRO A 144 -32.52 26.14 15.04
N ALA A 145 -32.91 25.66 13.86
CA ALA A 145 -32.03 24.85 13.02
C ALA A 145 -30.79 25.69 12.66
N ARG A 146 -29.61 25.15 12.94
CA ARG A 146 -28.32 25.74 12.54
C ARG A 146 -27.99 25.42 11.09
N TRP A 147 -28.52 24.31 10.58
CA TRP A 147 -28.48 23.90 9.19
C TRP A 147 -29.74 23.12 8.84
N SER A 148 -30.19 23.21 7.58
CA SER A 148 -31.30 22.41 7.08
C SER A 148 -31.23 22.22 5.57
N GLN A 149 -31.53 21.02 5.11
CA GLN A 149 -31.70 20.67 3.70
C GLN A 149 -33.06 20.00 3.49
N SER A 150 -33.77 20.36 2.42
CA SER A 150 -35.10 19.81 2.10
C SER A 150 -35.18 19.30 0.67
N GLY A 151 -35.90 18.20 0.47
CA GLY A 151 -36.03 17.52 -0.81
C GLY A 151 -34.84 16.63 -1.13
N TYR A 152 -34.92 15.92 -2.26
CA TYR A 152 -33.85 15.06 -2.75
C TYR A 152 -32.79 15.83 -3.51
N THR A 153 -31.54 15.40 -3.33
CA THR A 153 -30.41 15.84 -4.13
C THR A 153 -30.58 15.29 -5.54
N LYS A 154 -30.16 16.05 -6.56
CA LYS A 154 -30.28 15.62 -7.96
C LYS A 154 -29.43 14.39 -8.28
N VAL A 155 -28.38 14.19 -7.49
CA VAL A 155 -27.37 13.14 -7.63
C VAL A 155 -27.27 12.35 -6.32
N SER A 156 -27.15 11.02 -6.43
CA SER A 156 -26.98 10.08 -5.31
C SER A 156 -25.53 10.03 -4.86
N GLN A 157 -25.13 10.96 -4.00
CA GLN A 157 -23.78 11.06 -3.44
C GLN A 157 -23.82 11.61 -2.01
N TRP A 158 -22.70 11.50 -1.30
CA TRP A 158 -22.47 12.15 -0.01
C TRP A 158 -22.16 13.64 -0.22
N TYR A 159 -22.66 14.49 0.67
CA TYR A 159 -22.45 15.94 0.68
C TYR A 159 -21.96 16.36 2.06
N GLU A 160 -20.95 17.22 2.12
CA GLU A 160 -20.48 17.78 3.39
C GLU A 160 -21.34 18.98 3.80
N ALA A 161 -21.67 19.06 5.08
CA ALA A 161 -22.26 20.24 5.70
C ALA A 161 -21.48 20.61 6.96
N SER A 162 -21.52 21.89 7.32
CA SER A 162 -20.89 22.37 8.54
C SER A 162 -21.75 23.38 9.30
N ILE A 163 -21.62 23.38 10.63
CA ILE A 163 -22.24 24.34 11.52
C ILE A 163 -21.23 24.90 12.52
N SER A 164 -21.30 26.21 12.75
CA SER A 164 -20.48 26.86 13.76
C SER A 164 -21.15 26.81 15.13
N ILE A 165 -20.37 26.47 16.15
CA ILE A 165 -20.74 26.44 17.55
C ILE A 165 -20.20 27.70 18.24
N GLU A 166 -21.06 28.34 19.03
CA GLU A 166 -20.70 29.58 19.71
C GLU A 166 -19.58 29.36 20.76
N PRO A 167 -18.64 30.31 20.89
CA PRO A 167 -17.54 30.21 21.85
C PRO A 167 -17.99 29.98 23.29
N ALA A 168 -17.29 29.08 23.99
CA ALA A 168 -17.52 28.73 25.39
C ALA A 168 -18.98 28.35 25.71
N SER A 169 -19.72 27.81 24.73
CA SER A 169 -21.11 27.43 24.91
C SER A 169 -21.27 25.93 25.11
N GLU A 170 -22.16 25.55 26.04
CA GLU A 170 -22.67 24.19 26.15
C GLU A 170 -23.66 23.94 25.01
N PHE A 171 -23.60 22.75 24.42
CA PHE A 171 -24.51 22.34 23.36
C PHE A 171 -24.68 20.82 23.35
N LYS A 172 -25.80 20.38 22.79
CA LYS A 172 -26.06 18.99 22.40
C LYS A 172 -26.43 18.98 20.93
N LEU A 173 -25.70 18.20 20.13
CA LEU A 173 -25.96 18.08 18.70
C LEU A 173 -27.19 17.21 18.46
N VAL A 174 -28.11 17.68 17.62
CA VAL A 174 -29.37 16.97 17.35
C VAL A 174 -29.62 16.96 15.84
N PHE A 175 -29.67 15.77 15.25
CA PHE A 175 -30.08 15.58 13.85
C PHE A 175 -31.55 15.17 13.82
N ILE A 176 -32.34 15.88 13.02
CA ILE A 176 -33.76 15.59 12.82
C ILE A 176 -33.97 15.33 11.34
N SER A 177 -34.40 14.12 11.00
CA SER A 177 -34.88 13.81 9.66
C SER A 177 -36.41 13.81 9.63
N GLU A 178 -36.96 14.31 8.54
CA GLU A 178 -38.39 14.27 8.24
C GLU A 178 -38.55 13.46 6.95
N SER A 179 -39.30 12.36 6.97
CA SER A 179 -39.59 11.59 5.77
C SER A 179 -40.72 12.20 4.94
N GLY A 180 -40.66 12.04 3.62
CA GLY A 180 -41.75 12.42 2.72
C GLY A 180 -42.81 11.32 2.63
N THR A 181 -43.85 11.54 1.81
CA THR A 181 -44.89 10.52 1.58
C THR A 181 -44.45 9.52 0.51
N GLY A 182 -44.01 8.32 0.91
CA GLY A 182 -43.61 7.24 0.00
C GLY A 182 -42.40 6.45 0.52
N PHE A 183 -42.03 5.38 -0.20
CA PHE A 183 -40.97 4.44 0.21
C PHE A 183 -39.69 4.52 -0.64
N ARG A 184 -39.62 5.46 -1.59
CA ARG A 184 -38.51 5.58 -2.55
C ARG A 184 -37.54 6.68 -2.10
N GLY A 185 -36.59 6.30 -1.26
CA GLY A 185 -35.47 7.14 -0.82
C GLY A 185 -35.11 6.93 0.66
N ASN A 186 -33.95 7.43 1.06
CA ASN A 186 -33.54 7.55 2.46
C ASN A 186 -32.70 8.81 2.68
N ILE A 187 -32.53 9.13 3.96
CA ILE A 187 -31.60 10.14 4.43
C ILE A 187 -30.55 9.39 5.23
N ALA A 188 -29.28 9.62 4.92
CA ALA A 188 -28.15 9.04 5.63
C ALA A 188 -27.17 10.12 6.07
N ILE A 189 -26.44 9.85 7.14
CA ILE A 189 -25.37 10.70 7.67
C ILE A 189 -24.15 9.85 8.00
N ASP A 190 -22.98 10.47 7.90
CA ASP A 190 -21.69 9.84 8.16
C ASP A 190 -20.64 10.88 8.61
N ASP A 191 -19.51 10.42 9.14
CA ASP A 191 -18.31 11.24 9.40
C ASP A 191 -18.57 12.56 10.14
N ILE A 192 -19.15 12.48 11.34
CA ILE A 192 -19.33 13.65 12.20
C ILE A 192 -17.98 13.99 12.83
N SER A 193 -17.53 15.23 12.70
CA SER A 193 -16.26 15.69 13.27
C SER A 193 -16.36 17.09 13.87
N PHE A 194 -15.56 17.36 14.90
CA PHE A 194 -15.45 18.63 15.58
C PHE A 194 -14.02 19.19 15.49
N VAL A 195 -13.91 20.43 15.04
CA VAL A 195 -12.65 21.17 14.96
C VAL A 195 -12.74 22.42 15.84
N ASP A 196 -11.69 22.71 16.60
CA ASP A 196 -11.58 23.92 17.41
C ASP A 196 -11.60 25.18 16.52
N GLY A 197 -12.34 26.21 16.96
CA GLY A 197 -12.53 27.45 16.22
C GLY A 197 -13.78 27.48 15.32
N GLN A 198 -14.21 28.67 14.92
CA GLN A 198 -15.38 28.83 14.04
C GLN A 198 -15.16 28.13 12.69
N CYS A 199 -16.23 27.61 12.07
CA CYS A 199 -16.12 27.13 10.70
C CYS A 199 -15.59 28.25 9.80
N PRO A 200 -14.77 27.92 8.79
CA PRO A 200 -14.46 28.87 7.74
C PRO A 200 -15.78 29.46 7.26
N VAL A 201 -15.92 30.80 7.36
CA VAL A 201 -17.06 31.48 6.78
C VAL A 201 -16.87 31.37 5.28
N ILE A 202 -17.34 30.27 4.70
CA ILE A 202 -17.60 30.22 3.27
C ILE A 202 -18.71 31.26 3.09
N PRO A 203 -18.44 32.40 2.43
CA PRO A 203 -19.52 33.32 2.09
C PRO A 203 -20.59 32.51 1.34
N PRO A 204 -21.88 32.89 1.35
CA PRO A 204 -22.88 32.27 0.49
C PRO A 204 -22.68 32.64 -1.01
N GLU A 205 -21.43 32.76 -1.45
CA GLU A 205 -21.04 32.76 -2.84
C GLU A 205 -20.77 31.31 -3.26
N MET A 206 -21.29 31.02 -4.46
CA MET A 206 -21.45 29.72 -5.11
C MET A 206 -20.29 28.72 -4.91
N PRO A 207 -20.58 27.41 -4.98
CA PRO A 207 -19.57 26.36 -4.81
C PRO A 207 -18.37 26.59 -5.72
N ASP A 208 -17.20 26.15 -5.26
CA ASP A 208 -15.94 26.17 -6.00
C ASP A 208 -16.18 25.71 -7.46
N PRO A 209 -15.82 26.52 -8.48
CA PRO A 209 -16.00 26.16 -9.87
C PRO A 209 -15.31 24.85 -10.26
N SER A 210 -14.18 24.50 -9.65
CA SER A 210 -13.50 23.22 -9.88
C SER A 210 -14.40 22.05 -9.53
N PHE A 211 -14.96 22.04 -8.32
CA PHE A 211 -15.93 21.03 -7.91
C PHE A 211 -17.15 20.91 -8.84
N LEU A 212 -17.64 22.02 -9.39
CA LEU A 212 -18.85 22.03 -10.22
C LEU A 212 -18.62 21.66 -11.69
N VAL A 213 -17.38 21.76 -12.16
CA VAL A 213 -17.01 21.59 -13.58
C VAL A 213 -16.20 20.32 -13.78
N ASP A 214 -15.38 19.94 -12.82
CA ASP A 214 -14.47 18.80 -12.94
C ASP A 214 -15.24 17.49 -13.06
N CYS A 215 -14.85 16.65 -14.02
CA CYS A 215 -15.44 15.34 -14.22
C CYS A 215 -14.55 14.45 -15.10
N ASP A 216 -14.04 13.39 -14.48
CA ASP A 216 -13.31 12.27 -15.10
C ASP A 216 -14.23 11.14 -15.58
N PHE A 217 -15.54 11.21 -15.24
CA PHE A 217 -16.57 10.19 -15.51
C PHE A 217 -16.35 8.78 -14.92
N ASP A 218 -15.23 8.53 -14.24
CA ASP A 218 -14.86 7.25 -13.60
C ASP A 218 -15.44 7.05 -12.21
N SER A 219 -15.86 8.13 -11.56
CA SER A 219 -16.50 8.04 -10.26
C SER A 219 -17.81 7.24 -10.31
N ALA A 220 -18.25 6.74 -9.15
CA ALA A 220 -19.57 6.11 -9.01
C ALA A 220 -20.75 7.04 -9.40
N ILE A 221 -20.48 8.35 -9.57
CA ILE A 221 -21.44 9.38 -9.93
C ILE A 221 -21.52 9.48 -11.46
N ARG A 222 -22.50 8.78 -12.03
CA ARG A 222 -22.79 8.82 -13.47
C ARG A 222 -23.05 10.27 -13.95
N PHE A 223 -22.23 10.78 -14.88
CA PHE A 223 -22.22 12.16 -15.41
C PHE A 223 -21.73 13.28 -14.46
N CYS A 224 -21.19 12.97 -13.27
CA CYS A 224 -20.77 13.97 -12.28
C CYS A 224 -21.87 15.04 -12.02
N HIS A 225 -21.57 16.32 -12.25
CA HIS A 225 -22.49 17.46 -12.16
C HIS A 225 -23.19 17.82 -13.48
N TYR A 226 -23.03 17.02 -14.52
CA TYR A 226 -23.64 17.23 -15.82
C TYR A 226 -24.96 16.48 -15.98
N THR A 227 -25.83 17.01 -16.85
CA THR A 227 -27.12 16.41 -17.19
C THR A 227 -27.38 16.49 -18.70
N ASN A 228 -28.02 15.48 -19.26
CA ASN A 228 -28.54 15.58 -20.63
C ASN A 228 -29.66 16.62 -20.69
N SER A 229 -29.67 17.41 -21.75
CA SER A 229 -30.74 18.38 -21.99
C SER A 229 -32.07 17.66 -22.26
N GLU A 230 -33.18 18.25 -21.83
CA GLU A 230 -34.52 17.76 -22.21
C GLU A 230 -35.00 18.37 -23.55
N THR A 231 -34.20 19.26 -24.14
CA THR A 231 -34.61 20.10 -25.28
C THR A 231 -33.90 19.77 -26.59
N ASP A 232 -32.96 18.83 -26.56
CA ASP A 232 -32.20 18.37 -27.72
C ASP A 232 -32.88 17.18 -28.40
N GLU A 233 -32.21 16.60 -29.41
CA GLU A 233 -32.78 15.53 -30.23
C GLU A 233 -32.29 14.13 -29.82
N ALA A 234 -31.19 14.04 -29.07
CA ALA A 234 -30.58 12.80 -28.59
C ALA A 234 -29.67 13.07 -27.38
N ASP A 235 -29.45 12.05 -26.54
CA ASP A 235 -28.62 12.15 -25.34
C ASP A 235 -27.14 11.77 -25.56
N TRP A 236 -26.29 12.21 -24.63
CA TRP A 236 -24.98 11.64 -24.31
C TRP A 236 -25.13 10.39 -23.45
N TYR A 237 -24.22 9.42 -23.62
CA TYR A 237 -24.22 8.14 -22.93
C TYR A 237 -22.84 7.87 -22.30
N THR A 238 -22.81 7.23 -21.13
CA THR A 238 -21.59 6.70 -20.52
C THR A 238 -21.27 5.31 -21.05
N ILE A 239 -20.00 4.99 -21.20
CA ILE A 239 -19.52 3.62 -21.46
C ILE A 239 -18.16 3.40 -20.79
N SER A 240 -17.94 2.18 -20.29
CA SER A 240 -16.62 1.75 -19.84
C SER A 240 -15.99 0.80 -20.86
N GLY A 241 -14.72 1.05 -21.20
CA GLY A 241 -13.99 0.32 -22.25
C GLY A 241 -14.52 0.55 -23.67
N LYS A 242 -14.27 -0.42 -24.57
CA LYS A 242 -14.43 -0.23 -26.02
C LYS A 242 -15.89 -0.16 -26.47
N LEU A 243 -16.24 0.84 -27.27
CA LEU A 243 -17.59 1.02 -27.82
C LEU A 243 -18.06 -0.09 -28.79
N ASN A 244 -17.19 -0.51 -29.71
CA ASN A 244 -17.47 -1.60 -30.66
C ASN A 244 -16.16 -2.17 -31.25
N ASP A 245 -16.24 -3.34 -31.89
CA ASP A 245 -15.08 -4.01 -32.49
C ASP A 245 -14.52 -3.29 -33.73
N ASP A 246 -15.25 -2.34 -34.31
CA ASP A 246 -14.95 -1.69 -35.60
C ASP A 246 -13.95 -0.49 -35.51
N GLU A 247 -13.28 -0.26 -34.37
CA GLU A 247 -12.27 0.80 -34.14
C GLU A 247 -12.77 2.26 -34.32
N ILE A 248 -14.07 2.50 -34.16
CA ILE A 248 -14.68 3.81 -34.46
C ILE A 248 -14.77 4.72 -33.22
N GLY A 249 -14.82 4.14 -32.02
CA GLY A 249 -14.73 4.87 -30.75
C GLY A 249 -13.36 4.68 -30.08
N PRO A 250 -13.07 5.44 -29.00
CA PRO A 250 -11.85 5.23 -28.23
C PRO A 250 -11.85 3.82 -27.61
N VAL A 251 -10.66 3.25 -27.45
CA VAL A 251 -10.46 1.86 -26.96
C VAL A 251 -10.65 1.78 -25.43
N ALA A 252 -10.31 2.87 -24.76
CA ALA A 252 -10.45 3.11 -23.33
C ALA A 252 -10.74 4.62 -23.12
N ASP A 253 -11.22 4.96 -21.91
CA ASP A 253 -11.24 6.32 -21.39
C ASP A 253 -9.83 6.95 -21.37
N HIS A 254 -9.77 8.26 -21.22
CA HIS A 254 -8.54 9.03 -21.10
C HIS A 254 -7.96 8.92 -19.67
N THR A 255 -8.79 8.96 -18.64
CA THR A 255 -8.39 9.06 -17.23
C THR A 255 -7.52 7.88 -16.76
N THR A 256 -8.04 6.66 -16.88
CA THR A 256 -7.41 5.42 -16.39
C THR A 256 -6.66 4.68 -17.49
N GLY A 257 -6.92 5.06 -18.75
CA GLY A 257 -6.28 4.49 -19.90
C GLY A 257 -6.47 2.97 -20.02
N ASN A 258 -7.57 2.41 -19.53
CA ASN A 258 -7.81 0.97 -19.63
C ASN A 258 -9.31 0.64 -19.76
N TYR A 259 -9.66 -0.64 -19.91
CA TYR A 259 -11.05 -1.04 -20.17
C TYR A 259 -12.00 -0.84 -18.98
N ALA A 260 -11.50 -0.55 -17.78
CA ALA A 260 -12.31 -0.31 -16.60
C ALA A 260 -12.84 1.12 -16.51
N GLY A 261 -12.14 2.09 -17.11
CA GLY A 261 -12.56 3.48 -17.01
C GLY A 261 -13.65 3.87 -18.00
N THR A 262 -14.29 5.00 -17.73
CA THR A 262 -15.59 5.40 -18.24
C THR A 262 -15.51 6.79 -18.87
N TYR A 263 -16.07 6.93 -20.08
CA TYR A 263 -16.14 8.21 -20.78
C TYR A 263 -17.54 8.47 -21.35
N LEU A 264 -17.79 9.69 -21.83
CA LEU A 264 -19.05 10.03 -22.50
C LEU A 264 -18.95 9.95 -24.01
N TYR A 265 -19.99 9.45 -24.65
CA TYR A 265 -20.09 9.37 -26.10
C TYR A 265 -21.51 9.64 -26.61
N THR A 266 -21.61 9.99 -27.89
CA THR A 266 -22.89 10.14 -28.59
C THR A 266 -23.10 9.03 -29.61
N LYS A 267 -24.37 8.63 -29.79
CA LYS A 267 -24.75 7.60 -30.78
C LYS A 267 -25.02 8.25 -32.12
N THR A 268 -24.42 7.70 -33.18
CA THR A 268 -24.71 8.10 -34.56
C THR A 268 -25.88 7.32 -35.16
N SER A 269 -26.52 7.86 -36.21
CA SER A 269 -27.68 7.26 -36.88
C SER A 269 -27.49 7.16 -38.40
N TYR A 270 -28.12 6.14 -39.00
CA TYR A 270 -27.99 5.77 -40.42
C TYR A 270 -28.49 6.81 -41.44
N SER A 271 -29.21 7.86 -41.03
CA SER A 271 -29.85 8.77 -42.01
C SER A 271 -30.22 10.16 -41.51
N LYS A 272 -29.97 10.46 -40.23
CA LYS A 272 -30.32 11.75 -39.62
C LYS A 272 -29.20 12.22 -38.72
N SER A 273 -28.92 13.51 -38.82
CA SER A 273 -28.09 14.25 -37.89
C SER A 273 -28.95 14.62 -36.68
N TYR A 274 -28.44 14.34 -35.48
CA TYR A 274 -29.07 14.70 -34.21
C TYR A 274 -28.15 15.64 -33.44
N GLU A 275 -28.74 16.61 -32.76
CA GLU A 275 -28.04 17.43 -31.79
C GLU A 275 -28.18 16.80 -30.39
N SER A 276 -27.06 16.69 -29.66
CA SER A 276 -27.03 16.23 -28.27
C SER A 276 -26.31 17.24 -27.40
N ARG A 277 -26.90 17.57 -26.24
CA ARG A 277 -26.46 18.61 -25.33
C ARG A 277 -26.23 18.04 -23.94
N LEU A 278 -25.00 18.17 -23.46
CA LEU A 278 -24.63 17.90 -22.09
C LEU A 278 -24.49 19.24 -21.36
N GLU A 279 -25.27 19.42 -20.30
CA GLU A 279 -25.44 20.67 -19.58
C GLU A 279 -24.88 20.55 -18.15
N GLY A 280 -23.87 21.34 -17.82
CA GLY A 280 -23.33 21.45 -16.47
C GLY A 280 -24.22 22.29 -15.54
N VAL A 281 -23.73 22.53 -14.34
CA VAL A 281 -24.36 23.45 -13.37
C VAL A 281 -23.82 24.87 -13.50
N THR A 282 -24.52 25.84 -12.91
CA THR A 282 -24.08 27.24 -12.92
C THR A 282 -22.93 27.43 -11.93
N ALA A 283 -21.76 27.80 -12.44
CA ALA A 283 -20.55 28.15 -11.69
C ALA A 283 -20.18 29.63 -11.90
N VAL A 284 -19.28 30.15 -11.07
CA VAL A 284 -18.82 31.55 -11.14
C VAL A 284 -17.31 31.61 -11.11
N ALA A 285 -16.72 32.12 -12.19
CA ALA A 285 -15.28 32.23 -12.28
C ALA A 285 -14.74 33.23 -11.25
N PRO A 286 -13.55 32.98 -10.68
CA PRO A 286 -12.87 33.92 -9.81
C PRO A 286 -12.48 35.23 -10.53
N ALA A 287 -11.94 36.18 -9.77
CA ALA A 287 -11.67 37.54 -10.23
C ALA A 287 -10.56 37.65 -11.30
N ASP A 288 -9.78 36.60 -11.49
CA ASP A 288 -8.74 36.41 -12.50
C ASP A 288 -9.21 35.56 -13.69
N GLY A 289 -10.44 35.03 -13.68
CA GLY A 289 -10.97 34.19 -14.76
C GLY A 289 -10.80 32.70 -14.47
N GLY A 290 -11.07 31.88 -15.47
CA GLY A 290 -10.88 30.43 -15.37
C GLY A 290 -10.49 29.82 -16.70
N CYS A 291 -10.03 28.58 -16.66
CA CYS A 291 -9.70 27.78 -17.81
C CYS A 291 -10.39 26.42 -17.69
N VAL A 292 -11.25 26.09 -18.65
CA VAL A 292 -11.78 24.73 -18.75
C VAL A 292 -10.98 23.99 -19.81
N ARG A 293 -10.40 22.85 -19.42
CA ARG A 293 -9.73 21.88 -20.28
C ARG A 293 -10.60 20.64 -20.35
N PHE A 294 -10.60 19.95 -21.49
CA PHE A 294 -11.32 18.70 -21.65
C PHE A 294 -10.72 17.87 -22.78
N TRP A 295 -10.89 16.57 -22.69
CA TRP A 295 -10.48 15.63 -23.72
C TRP A 295 -11.65 15.28 -24.62
N TYR A 296 -11.36 15.11 -25.90
CA TYR A 296 -12.34 14.69 -26.89
C TYR A 296 -11.75 13.72 -27.90
N HIS A 297 -12.57 12.79 -28.36
CA HIS A 297 -12.26 11.86 -29.44
C HIS A 297 -13.31 12.02 -30.54
N MET A 298 -12.86 12.17 -31.78
CA MET A 298 -13.73 12.38 -32.94
C MET A 298 -13.18 11.65 -34.17
N TYR A 299 -13.33 10.33 -34.24
CA TYR A 299 -12.79 9.50 -35.32
C TYR A 299 -13.85 8.71 -36.12
N GLY A 300 -13.58 8.53 -37.43
CA GLY A 300 -14.45 7.82 -38.38
C GLY A 300 -15.11 8.68 -39.46
N TYR A 301 -15.87 8.07 -40.36
CA TYR A 301 -16.48 8.76 -41.51
C TYR A 301 -17.82 9.42 -41.16
N GLU A 302 -18.10 10.55 -41.82
CA GLU A 302 -19.35 11.30 -41.66
C GLU A 302 -19.65 11.71 -40.21
N ILE A 303 -18.62 12.12 -39.46
CA ILE A 303 -18.79 12.79 -38.16
C ILE A 303 -19.24 14.24 -38.39
N GLY A 304 -20.15 14.72 -37.54
CA GLY A 304 -20.58 16.11 -37.54
C GLY A 304 -19.62 17.03 -36.80
N SER A 305 -20.01 17.56 -35.65
CA SER A 305 -19.21 18.55 -34.92
C SER A 305 -19.38 18.46 -33.41
N LEU A 306 -18.34 18.80 -32.64
CA LEU A 306 -18.42 19.06 -31.21
C LEU A 306 -18.21 20.55 -30.96
N LYS A 307 -19.04 21.16 -30.11
CA LYS A 307 -18.94 22.57 -29.74
C LYS A 307 -19.07 22.71 -28.23
N VAL A 308 -18.37 23.69 -27.68
CA VAL A 308 -18.49 24.03 -26.25
C VAL A 308 -18.97 25.47 -26.12
N HIS A 309 -19.98 25.65 -25.28
CA HIS A 309 -20.65 26.91 -25.03
C HIS A 309 -20.60 27.27 -23.54
N THR A 310 -20.65 28.57 -23.26
CA THR A 310 -20.80 29.12 -21.90
C THR A 310 -22.13 29.86 -21.83
N GLU A 311 -23.16 29.22 -21.31
CA GLU A 311 -24.49 29.80 -21.14
C GLU A 311 -24.49 30.73 -19.91
N THR A 312 -24.85 32.00 -20.09
CA THR A 312 -24.80 33.02 -19.01
C THR A 312 -26.18 33.55 -18.59
N SER A 313 -27.21 33.39 -19.42
CA SER A 313 -28.54 33.98 -19.17
C SER A 313 -29.72 33.22 -19.81
N GLY A 314 -29.58 31.91 -20.05
CA GLY A 314 -30.61 31.08 -20.71
C GLY A 314 -30.53 31.04 -22.25
N ASP A 315 -29.54 31.71 -22.83
CA ASP A 315 -29.18 31.60 -24.25
C ASP A 315 -27.78 30.96 -24.34
N LEU A 316 -27.61 29.94 -25.21
CA LEU A 316 -26.32 29.23 -25.39
C LEU A 316 -25.16 30.14 -25.86
N GLY A 317 -25.46 31.29 -26.47
CA GLY A 317 -24.45 32.19 -27.02
C GLY A 317 -23.61 31.57 -28.16
N PRO A 318 -22.55 32.26 -28.62
CA PRO A 318 -21.61 31.70 -29.59
C PRO A 318 -20.78 30.56 -28.97
N ALA A 319 -20.38 29.60 -29.79
CA ALA A 319 -19.44 28.56 -29.37
C ALA A 319 -18.11 29.19 -28.98
N ARG A 320 -17.61 28.84 -27.78
CA ARG A 320 -16.27 29.22 -27.30
C ARG A 320 -15.18 28.37 -27.93
N TRP A 321 -15.54 27.14 -28.29
CA TRP A 321 -14.71 26.22 -29.05
C TRP A 321 -15.58 25.36 -29.98
N SER A 322 -15.04 24.96 -31.12
CA SER A 322 -15.73 24.04 -32.04
C SER A 322 -14.75 23.25 -32.89
N GLN A 323 -15.01 21.95 -33.04
CA GLN A 323 -14.34 21.06 -33.98
C GLN A 323 -15.38 20.40 -34.90
N SER A 324 -15.04 20.27 -36.18
CA SER A 324 -15.94 19.68 -37.19
C SER A 324 -15.22 18.66 -38.06
N GLY A 325 -15.89 17.56 -38.38
CA GLY A 325 -15.31 16.43 -39.10
C GLY A 325 -14.47 15.53 -38.19
N TYR A 326 -13.79 14.58 -38.81
CA TYR A 326 -12.98 13.58 -38.12
C TYR A 326 -11.53 14.01 -37.94
N THR A 327 -10.90 13.53 -36.88
CA THR A 327 -9.47 13.65 -36.62
C THR A 327 -8.69 12.67 -37.47
N LYS A 328 -7.45 13.02 -37.86
CA LYS A 328 -6.64 12.17 -38.75
C LYS A 328 -6.23 10.84 -38.10
N VAL A 329 -6.12 10.83 -36.77
CA VAL A 329 -5.71 9.68 -35.96
C VAL A 329 -6.82 9.41 -34.93
N SER A 330 -7.04 8.12 -34.62
CA SER A 330 -7.97 7.69 -33.57
C SER A 330 -7.26 7.75 -32.21
N GLN A 331 -7.29 8.93 -31.61
CA GLN A 331 -6.70 9.20 -30.29
C GLN A 331 -7.52 10.29 -29.58
N TRP A 332 -7.32 10.42 -28.28
CA TRP A 332 -7.86 11.53 -27.51
C TRP A 332 -7.10 12.83 -27.84
N TYR A 333 -7.82 13.94 -27.91
CA TYR A 333 -7.28 15.29 -28.15
C TYR A 333 -7.76 16.22 -27.06
N GLU A 334 -6.89 17.11 -26.60
CA GLU A 334 -7.26 18.12 -25.64
C GLU A 334 -7.79 19.38 -26.32
N ALA A 335 -8.80 19.99 -25.71
CA ALA A 335 -9.24 21.33 -26.02
C ALA A 335 -9.41 22.16 -24.74
N SER A 336 -9.32 23.49 -24.87
CA SER A 336 -9.51 24.39 -23.75
C SER A 336 -10.29 25.64 -24.13
N ILE A 337 -10.99 26.21 -23.15
CA ILE A 337 -11.72 27.48 -23.27
C ILE A 337 -11.46 28.36 -22.05
N SER A 338 -11.17 29.64 -22.29
CA SER A 338 -11.07 30.62 -21.21
C SER A 338 -12.46 31.11 -20.78
N ILE A 339 -12.65 31.22 -19.48
CA ILE A 339 -13.84 31.77 -18.82
C ILE A 339 -13.53 33.19 -18.36
N GLU A 340 -14.45 34.10 -18.65
CA GLU A 340 -14.28 35.52 -18.34
C GLU A 340 -14.23 35.75 -16.81
N PRO A 341 -13.33 36.61 -16.31
CA PRO A 341 -13.22 36.94 -14.88
C PRO A 341 -14.54 37.37 -14.24
N GLY A 342 -14.88 36.78 -13.10
CA GLY A 342 -16.10 37.08 -12.34
C GLY A 342 -17.41 36.70 -13.02
N SER A 343 -17.37 35.99 -14.17
CA SER A 343 -18.57 35.67 -14.93
C SER A 343 -19.30 34.46 -14.35
N LYS A 344 -20.64 34.53 -14.34
CA LYS A 344 -21.50 33.36 -14.12
C LYS A 344 -21.61 32.60 -15.43
N PHE A 345 -21.34 31.31 -15.41
CA PHE A 345 -21.39 30.48 -16.61
C PHE A 345 -21.97 29.10 -16.29
N LYS A 346 -22.57 28.48 -17.30
CA LYS A 346 -22.92 27.08 -17.35
C LYS A 346 -22.26 26.47 -18.58
N LEU A 347 -21.47 25.44 -18.38
CA LEU A 347 -20.75 24.76 -19.46
C LEU A 347 -21.72 23.86 -20.22
N VAL A 348 -21.75 23.96 -21.55
CA VAL A 348 -22.63 23.15 -22.40
C VAL A 348 -21.85 22.56 -23.56
N PHE A 349 -21.75 21.22 -23.60
CA PHE A 349 -21.19 20.48 -24.72
C PHE A 349 -22.29 20.12 -25.71
N VAL A 350 -22.14 20.55 -26.96
CA VAL A 350 -23.10 20.31 -28.03
C VAL A 350 -22.43 19.45 -29.09
N SER A 351 -22.87 18.20 -29.22
CA SER A 351 -22.51 17.37 -30.35
C SER A 351 -23.57 17.48 -31.44
N GLN A 352 -23.13 17.44 -32.69
CA GLN A 352 -23.95 17.22 -33.86
C GLN A 352 -23.47 15.92 -34.50
N SER A 353 -24.31 14.88 -34.52
CA SER A 353 -23.98 13.65 -35.25
C SER A 353 -23.99 13.92 -36.75
N GLY A 354 -23.17 13.27 -37.56
CA GLY A 354 -23.31 13.37 -39.02
C GLY A 354 -24.38 12.42 -39.56
N THR A 355 -24.37 12.18 -40.88
CA THR A 355 -25.40 11.39 -41.58
C THR A 355 -25.09 9.90 -41.72
N GLY A 356 -23.97 9.44 -41.17
CA GLY A 356 -23.50 8.06 -41.23
C GLY A 356 -23.34 7.42 -39.85
N PHE A 357 -23.11 6.11 -39.81
CA PHE A 357 -22.92 5.32 -38.57
C PHE A 357 -21.45 4.97 -38.28
N GLN A 358 -20.53 5.44 -39.12
CA GLN A 358 -19.12 5.03 -39.13
C GLN A 358 -18.20 6.03 -38.42
N GLY A 359 -18.72 6.81 -37.47
CA GLY A 359 -17.95 7.77 -36.68
C GLY A 359 -18.50 7.91 -35.26
N ASN A 360 -17.66 8.33 -34.31
CA ASN A 360 -18.08 8.60 -32.94
C ASN A 360 -17.57 9.96 -32.45
N ILE A 361 -18.30 10.58 -31.53
CA ILE A 361 -17.84 11.73 -30.75
C ILE A 361 -17.90 11.32 -29.29
N ALA A 362 -16.76 11.42 -28.62
CA ALA A 362 -16.61 11.17 -27.20
C ALA A 362 -15.89 12.34 -26.51
N ILE A 363 -16.14 12.51 -25.22
CA ILE A 363 -15.47 13.48 -24.34
C ILE A 363 -15.11 12.82 -23.02
N ASP A 364 -14.05 13.33 -22.40
CA ASP A 364 -13.52 12.85 -21.14
C ASP A 364 -12.78 13.95 -20.37
N ASP A 365 -12.47 13.72 -19.10
CA ASP A 365 -11.56 14.54 -18.29
C ASP A 365 -11.79 16.06 -18.39
N ILE A 366 -12.97 16.51 -17.98
CA ILE A 366 -13.28 17.93 -17.90
C ILE A 366 -12.63 18.49 -16.64
N ILE A 367 -11.81 19.53 -16.76
CA ILE A 367 -11.00 20.09 -15.68
C ILE A 367 -11.09 21.62 -15.71
N TYR A 368 -11.28 22.24 -14.56
CA TYR A 368 -11.28 23.68 -14.35
C TYR A 368 -10.04 24.10 -13.56
N VAL A 369 -9.36 25.13 -14.06
CA VAL A 369 -8.19 25.73 -13.42
C VAL A 369 -8.45 27.23 -13.24
N ASP A 370 -8.05 27.77 -12.09
CA ASP A 370 -8.12 29.21 -11.81
C ASP A 370 -7.21 30.01 -12.77
N GLY A 371 -7.72 31.15 -13.23
CA GLY A 371 -7.04 32.01 -14.21
C GLY A 371 -7.31 31.64 -15.67
N PRO A 372 -6.99 32.54 -16.63
CA PRO A 372 -7.31 32.30 -18.03
C PRO A 372 -6.46 31.15 -18.59
N CYS A 373 -6.97 30.42 -19.59
CA CYS A 373 -6.12 29.49 -20.32
C CYS A 373 -4.94 30.27 -20.90
N GLY A 374 -3.72 29.93 -20.49
CA GLY A 374 -2.54 30.37 -21.20
C GLY A 374 -2.68 29.95 -22.66
N GLU A 375 -2.13 30.71 -23.60
CA GLU A 375 -2.18 30.33 -25.03
C GLU A 375 -1.49 28.98 -25.33
N ARG A 376 -1.00 28.27 -24.31
CA ARG A 376 -0.28 27.01 -24.41
C ARG A 376 -0.71 26.08 -23.27
N PRO A 377 -0.88 24.78 -23.53
CA PRO A 377 -1.20 23.81 -22.50
C PRO A 377 -0.11 23.80 -21.42
N ASP A 378 -0.50 23.34 -20.23
CA ASP A 378 0.40 23.21 -19.08
C ASP A 378 1.69 22.45 -19.46
N PRO A 379 2.88 23.06 -19.33
CA PRO A 379 4.13 22.41 -19.71
C PRO A 379 4.43 21.15 -18.90
N PHE A 380 3.90 21.00 -17.69
CA PHE A 380 4.05 19.77 -16.90
C PHE A 380 3.35 18.62 -17.62
N PHE A 381 2.07 18.80 -17.91
CA PHE A 381 1.26 17.84 -18.65
C PHE A 381 1.81 17.50 -20.05
N LEU A 382 2.31 18.49 -20.81
CA LEU A 382 2.82 18.25 -22.17
C LEU A 382 4.13 17.44 -22.24
N VAL A 383 4.82 17.30 -21.10
CA VAL A 383 6.09 16.58 -20.99
C VAL A 383 5.91 15.26 -20.23
N ASP A 384 4.98 15.22 -19.28
CA ASP A 384 4.75 14.03 -18.46
C ASP A 384 4.21 12.86 -19.29
N CYS A 385 4.84 11.70 -19.17
CA CYS A 385 4.42 10.47 -19.83
C CYS A 385 5.09 9.25 -19.20
N ASP A 386 4.29 8.38 -18.59
CA ASP A 386 4.66 7.07 -18.04
C ASP A 386 4.46 5.92 -19.05
N PHE A 387 3.89 6.22 -20.22
CA PHE A 387 3.55 5.26 -21.29
C PHE A 387 2.55 4.15 -20.93
N ASP A 388 2.01 4.12 -19.71
CA ASP A 388 1.08 3.10 -19.21
C ASP A 388 -0.38 3.33 -19.58
N SER A 389 -0.72 4.54 -20.00
CA SER A 389 -2.07 4.86 -20.48
C SER A 389 -2.42 4.13 -21.80
N ALA A 390 -3.72 3.96 -22.07
CA ALA A 390 -4.21 3.46 -23.36
C ALA A 390 -3.86 4.35 -24.57
N ILE A 391 -3.29 5.54 -24.36
CA ILE A 391 -2.83 6.43 -25.42
C ILE A 391 -1.36 6.10 -25.69
N PRO A 392 -1.06 5.31 -26.73
CA PRO A 392 0.31 4.94 -27.02
C PRO A 392 1.09 6.22 -27.35
N PHE A 393 2.24 6.41 -26.70
CA PHE A 393 3.13 7.58 -26.82
C PHE A 393 2.66 8.89 -26.15
N CYS A 394 1.56 8.95 -25.40
CA CYS A 394 1.05 10.19 -24.77
C CYS A 394 0.98 11.39 -25.76
N HIS A 395 1.81 12.43 -25.56
CA HIS A 395 1.92 13.61 -26.44
C HIS A 395 3.11 13.53 -27.41
N TYR A 396 3.78 12.40 -27.48
CA TYR A 396 4.94 12.17 -28.35
C TYR A 396 4.51 11.52 -29.66
N THR A 397 5.30 11.79 -30.71
CA THR A 397 5.09 11.22 -32.04
C THR A 397 6.42 10.78 -32.63
N ASN A 398 6.42 9.67 -33.38
CA ASN A 398 7.57 9.30 -34.19
C ASN A 398 7.77 10.33 -35.30
N SER A 399 9.03 10.66 -35.57
CA SER A 399 9.37 11.56 -36.67
C SER A 399 9.04 10.92 -38.02
N GLU A 400 8.70 11.72 -39.02
CA GLU A 400 8.59 11.24 -40.41
C GLU A 400 9.92 11.34 -41.18
N THR A 401 10.97 11.86 -40.52
CA THR A 401 12.24 12.23 -41.16
C THR A 401 13.44 11.37 -40.75
N ASP A 402 13.23 10.46 -39.81
CA ASP A 402 14.22 9.52 -39.31
C ASP A 402 14.22 8.20 -40.13
N GLU A 403 15.05 7.25 -39.72
CA GLU A 403 15.28 6.01 -40.44
C GLU A 403 14.48 4.83 -39.86
N ALA A 404 14.03 4.94 -38.60
CA ALA A 404 13.21 3.94 -37.91
C ALA A 404 12.43 4.55 -36.74
N ASP A 405 11.36 3.91 -36.32
CA ASP A 405 10.48 4.40 -35.25
C ASP A 405 10.84 3.87 -33.84
N TRP A 406 10.36 4.58 -32.82
CA TRP A 406 10.13 4.06 -31.48
C TRP A 406 8.84 3.23 -31.44
N TYR A 407 8.81 2.21 -30.57
CA TYR A 407 7.70 1.29 -30.41
C TYR A 407 7.31 1.18 -28.94
N THR A 408 6.01 0.98 -28.66
CA THR A 408 5.54 0.60 -27.32
C THR A 408 5.61 -0.92 -27.14
N THR A 409 5.85 -1.37 -25.92
CA THR A 409 5.71 -2.77 -25.52
C THR A 409 5.34 -2.86 -24.05
N SER A 410 4.63 -3.92 -23.67
CA SER A 410 4.38 -4.27 -22.26
C SER A 410 5.06 -5.59 -21.93
N GLY A 411 5.84 -5.62 -20.84
CA GLY A 411 6.63 -6.77 -20.45
C GLY A 411 7.73 -7.17 -21.43
N LYS A 412 8.25 -8.40 -21.26
CA LYS A 412 9.47 -8.88 -21.91
C LYS A 412 9.34 -9.00 -23.43
N LEU A 413 10.23 -8.33 -24.17
CA LEU A 413 10.37 -8.46 -25.63
C LEU A 413 10.77 -9.90 -26.02
N ASN A 414 9.87 -10.59 -26.72
CA ASN A 414 10.11 -11.94 -27.25
C ASN A 414 10.97 -11.88 -28.51
N VAL A 415 12.30 -11.98 -28.34
CA VAL A 415 13.33 -12.64 -29.17
C VAL A 415 14.67 -12.25 -28.52
N ASP A 416 15.38 -13.22 -27.94
CA ASP A 416 16.73 -13.05 -27.36
C ASP A 416 16.87 -11.90 -26.32
N GLU A 417 16.18 -12.00 -25.18
CA GLU A 417 16.39 -11.35 -23.86
C GLU A 417 17.31 -10.10 -23.75
N ILE A 418 17.04 -8.98 -24.44
CA ILE A 418 17.93 -7.78 -24.37
C ILE A 418 17.19 -6.44 -24.11
N GLY A 419 15.86 -6.42 -23.99
CA GLY A 419 15.09 -5.26 -23.48
C GLY A 419 14.78 -5.38 -21.98
N PRO A 420 14.24 -4.31 -21.35
CA PRO A 420 13.81 -4.40 -19.96
C PRO A 420 12.71 -5.47 -19.78
N VAL A 421 12.70 -6.09 -18.60
CA VAL A 421 11.78 -7.20 -18.28
C VAL A 421 10.38 -6.69 -17.91
N ALA A 422 10.34 -5.49 -17.35
CA ALA A 422 9.19 -4.70 -16.95
C ALA A 422 9.48 -3.21 -17.25
N ASP A 423 8.42 -2.43 -17.41
CA ASP A 423 8.48 -0.96 -17.36
C ASP A 423 9.03 -0.48 -16.00
N HIS A 424 9.38 0.79 -15.92
CA HIS A 424 9.86 1.41 -14.70
C HIS A 424 8.70 1.82 -13.78
N THR A 425 7.59 2.31 -14.33
CA THR A 425 6.46 2.88 -13.58
C THR A 425 5.81 1.89 -12.62
N THR A 426 5.37 0.74 -13.13
CA THR A 426 4.65 -0.31 -12.40
C THR A 426 5.58 -1.42 -11.90
N GLY A 427 6.79 -1.46 -12.44
CA GLY A 427 7.83 -2.45 -12.12
C GLY A 427 7.48 -3.87 -12.53
N ASN A 428 6.39 -4.12 -13.26
CA ASN A 428 5.90 -5.47 -13.57
C ASN A 428 5.61 -5.68 -15.07
N TYR A 429 5.24 -6.90 -15.46
CA TYR A 429 5.07 -7.24 -16.89
C TYR A 429 3.86 -6.59 -17.58
N SER A 430 2.97 -5.93 -16.83
CA SER A 430 1.76 -5.32 -17.37
C SER A 430 1.94 -3.86 -17.76
N GLY A 431 2.94 -3.16 -17.22
CA GLY A 431 3.22 -1.80 -17.62
C GLY A 431 4.00 -1.70 -18.94
N THR A 432 3.96 -0.51 -19.53
CA THR A 432 4.30 -0.23 -20.92
C THR A 432 5.39 0.81 -20.99
N TYR A 433 6.38 0.60 -21.87
CA TYR A 433 7.48 1.53 -22.08
C TYR A 433 7.81 1.67 -23.57
N LEU A 434 8.61 2.68 -23.93
CA LEU A 434 9.08 2.86 -25.31
C LEU A 434 10.44 2.25 -25.56
N TYR A 435 10.61 1.66 -26.73
CA TYR A 435 11.85 1.02 -27.13
C TYR A 435 12.15 1.15 -28.62
N THR A 436 13.43 1.05 -28.98
CA THR A 436 13.88 1.02 -30.37
C THR A 436 14.40 -0.35 -30.76
N LYS A 437 14.08 -0.82 -31.96
CA LYS A 437 14.62 -2.08 -32.48
C LYS A 437 16.11 -1.92 -32.84
N THR A 438 16.78 -3.02 -33.13
CA THR A 438 18.15 -3.03 -33.70
C THR A 438 18.19 -3.90 -34.97
N SER A 439 19.16 -3.66 -35.87
CA SER A 439 19.27 -4.32 -37.18
C SER A 439 20.55 -5.14 -37.31
N TYR A 440 20.48 -6.24 -38.06
CA TYR A 440 21.62 -7.14 -38.31
C TYR A 440 22.80 -6.46 -39.03
N SER A 441 22.58 -5.44 -39.85
CA SER A 441 23.60 -4.94 -40.79
C SER A 441 23.74 -3.43 -40.89
N GLU A 442 22.81 -2.67 -40.34
CA GLU A 442 22.76 -1.21 -40.50
C GLU A 442 22.47 -0.53 -39.16
N SER A 443 23.17 0.58 -38.89
CA SER A 443 22.79 1.52 -37.84
C SER A 443 21.70 2.43 -38.39
N PHE A 444 20.70 2.74 -37.58
CA PHE A 444 19.64 3.68 -37.92
C PHE A 444 19.41 4.68 -36.78
N GLU A 445 18.97 5.87 -37.17
CA GLU A 445 18.52 6.90 -36.25
C GLU A 445 16.98 6.82 -36.09
N SER A 446 16.52 6.89 -34.84
CA SER A 446 15.09 6.98 -34.48
C SER A 446 14.83 8.20 -33.62
N ARG A 447 13.76 8.94 -33.91
CA ARG A 447 13.42 10.22 -33.28
C ARG A 447 11.99 10.18 -32.74
N LEU A 448 11.89 10.39 -31.43
CA LEU A 448 10.63 10.63 -30.75
C LEU A 448 10.50 12.12 -30.46
N GLU A 449 9.46 12.74 -30.99
CA GLU A 449 9.23 14.17 -30.96
C GLU A 449 8.03 14.50 -30.06
N GLY A 450 8.28 15.26 -28.99
CA GLY A 450 7.21 15.80 -28.15
C GLY A 450 6.50 17.00 -28.79
N VAL A 451 5.61 17.62 -28.03
CA VAL A 451 4.94 18.87 -28.41
C VAL A 451 5.70 20.10 -27.91
N THR A 452 5.43 21.25 -28.50
CA THR A 452 6.05 22.51 -28.12
C THR A 452 5.49 22.99 -26.78
N ALA A 453 6.34 23.05 -25.75
CA ALA A 453 6.03 23.51 -24.40
C ALA A 453 6.79 24.82 -24.05
N VAL A 454 6.38 25.49 -22.98
CA VAL A 454 7.09 26.66 -22.43
C VAL A 454 7.45 26.39 -20.98
N ALA A 455 8.74 26.42 -20.66
CA ALA A 455 9.21 26.11 -19.31
C ALA A 455 8.68 27.11 -18.26
N PRO A 456 8.52 26.68 -17.00
CA PRO A 456 8.16 27.57 -15.89
C PRO A 456 9.07 28.80 -15.75
N ALA A 457 8.60 29.82 -15.03
CA ALA A 457 9.31 31.09 -14.85
C ALA A 457 10.65 30.94 -14.10
N GLU A 458 10.78 29.88 -13.31
CA GLU A 458 11.95 29.47 -12.55
C GLU A 458 12.90 28.53 -13.32
N GLY A 459 12.55 28.11 -14.53
CA GLY A 459 13.24 27.05 -15.26
C GLY A 459 12.51 25.70 -15.14
N GLY A 460 12.95 24.72 -15.91
CA GLY A 460 12.40 23.37 -15.88
C GLY A 460 13.48 22.32 -15.64
N CYS A 461 13.12 21.23 -14.97
CA CYS A 461 13.92 20.04 -14.84
C CYS A 461 13.16 18.87 -15.46
N VAL A 462 13.57 18.46 -16.66
CA VAL A 462 13.02 17.25 -17.30
C VAL A 462 13.79 16.06 -16.78
N ARG A 463 13.07 15.05 -16.30
CA ARG A 463 13.61 13.74 -15.88
C ARG A 463 12.97 12.67 -16.74
N PHE A 464 13.71 11.60 -16.96
CA PHE A 464 13.20 10.43 -17.67
C PHE A 464 14.04 9.22 -17.29
N TRP A 465 13.44 8.05 -17.34
CA TRP A 465 14.13 6.79 -17.18
C TRP A 465 14.54 6.24 -18.55
N CYS A 466 15.71 5.63 -18.62
CA CYS A 466 16.21 5.00 -19.83
C CYS A 466 16.91 3.69 -19.53
N HIS A 467 16.76 2.71 -20.42
CA HIS A 467 17.45 1.43 -20.37
C HIS A 467 18.28 1.31 -21.65
N MET A 468 19.57 1.03 -21.49
CA MET A 468 20.52 0.97 -22.60
C MET A 468 21.38 -0.28 -22.45
N TYR A 469 20.94 -1.42 -22.99
CA TYR A 469 21.61 -2.71 -22.79
C TYR A 469 21.86 -3.48 -24.10
N GLY A 470 22.93 -4.27 -24.09
CA GLY A 470 23.32 -5.16 -25.18
C GLY A 470 24.37 -4.61 -26.15
N SER A 471 25.23 -5.52 -26.63
CA SER A 471 26.44 -5.20 -27.42
C SER A 471 26.24 -4.43 -28.72
N SER A 472 25.01 -4.32 -29.22
CA SER A 472 24.68 -3.73 -30.52
C SER A 472 23.92 -2.41 -30.46
N ILE A 473 23.86 -1.72 -29.31
CA ILE A 473 23.29 -0.36 -29.24
C ILE A 473 24.34 0.71 -29.55
N GLY A 474 23.90 1.88 -30.02
CA GLY A 474 24.76 3.03 -30.30
C GLY A 474 24.66 4.08 -29.19
N SER A 475 23.74 5.04 -29.32
CA SER A 475 23.60 6.14 -28.36
C SER A 475 22.14 6.56 -28.15
N LEU A 476 21.85 7.17 -27.00
CA LEU A 476 20.62 7.91 -26.73
C LEU A 476 20.98 9.37 -26.48
N LYS A 477 20.27 10.28 -27.13
CA LYS A 477 20.48 11.73 -27.02
C LYS A 477 19.14 12.41 -26.76
N VAL A 478 19.18 13.48 -25.98
CA VAL A 478 18.02 14.33 -25.75
C VAL A 478 18.33 15.74 -26.20
N HIS A 479 17.48 16.27 -27.06
CA HIS A 479 17.56 17.59 -27.65
C HIS A 479 16.37 18.45 -27.24
N THR A 480 16.58 19.77 -27.29
CA THR A 480 15.52 20.76 -27.13
C THR A 480 15.43 21.53 -28.44
N GLU A 481 14.51 21.13 -29.32
CA GLU A 481 14.30 21.78 -30.61
C GLU A 481 13.67 23.16 -30.38
N LYS A 482 14.18 24.18 -31.08
CA LYS A 482 13.62 25.54 -31.10
C LYS A 482 13.37 25.95 -32.55
N SER A 483 12.12 26.24 -32.90
CA SER A 483 11.72 26.72 -34.23
C SER A 483 12.19 25.83 -35.40
N GLY A 484 12.18 24.51 -35.23
CA GLY A 484 12.62 23.54 -36.25
C GLY A 484 14.13 23.30 -36.32
N ASP A 485 14.94 23.95 -35.46
CA ASP A 485 16.35 23.61 -35.27
C ASP A 485 16.51 22.71 -34.05
N LEU A 486 16.97 21.47 -34.26
CA LEU A 486 17.17 20.45 -33.24
C LEU A 486 18.21 20.88 -32.19
N GLY A 487 19.16 21.73 -32.58
CA GLY A 487 20.24 22.21 -31.72
C GLY A 487 21.18 21.11 -31.21
N PRO A 488 22.15 21.45 -30.33
CA PRO A 488 23.04 20.47 -29.73
C PRO A 488 22.30 19.58 -28.72
N ALA A 489 22.79 18.35 -28.55
CA ALA A 489 22.29 17.44 -27.52
C ALA A 489 22.49 18.08 -26.13
N ARG A 490 21.40 18.19 -25.36
CA ARG A 490 21.42 18.64 -23.96
C ARG A 490 21.89 17.53 -23.02
N TRP A 491 21.67 16.29 -23.44
CA TRP A 491 22.17 15.08 -22.80
C TRP A 491 22.48 14.03 -23.87
N SER A 492 23.50 13.20 -23.63
CA SER A 492 23.88 12.11 -24.52
C SER A 492 24.58 11.01 -23.74
N GLN A 493 24.22 9.77 -24.02
CA GLN A 493 24.87 8.56 -23.52
C GLN A 493 25.16 7.63 -24.69
N SER A 494 26.34 6.99 -24.70
CA SER A 494 26.76 6.09 -25.78
C SER A 494 27.27 4.76 -25.23
N GLY A 495 27.01 3.68 -25.97
CA GLY A 495 27.36 2.31 -25.58
C GLY A 495 26.35 1.69 -24.62
N TYR A 496 26.45 0.38 -24.44
CA TYR A 496 25.62 -0.36 -23.50
C TYR A 496 26.14 -0.30 -22.08
N THR A 497 25.20 -0.27 -21.15
CA THR A 497 25.45 -0.46 -19.74
C THR A 497 25.78 -1.92 -19.47
N LYS A 498 26.61 -2.17 -18.44
CA LYS A 498 27.00 -3.54 -18.08
C LYS A 498 25.85 -4.35 -17.48
N VAL A 499 24.75 -3.69 -17.09
CA VAL A 499 23.61 -4.25 -16.35
C VAL A 499 22.32 -3.85 -17.05
N SER A 500 21.42 -4.80 -17.26
CA SER A 500 20.11 -4.60 -17.89
C SER A 500 19.11 -4.00 -16.89
N GLN A 501 19.12 -2.68 -16.72
CA GLN A 501 18.25 -1.96 -15.78
C GLN A 501 17.88 -0.57 -16.31
N TRP A 502 16.90 0.06 -15.67
CA TRP A 502 16.50 1.44 -15.90
C TRP A 502 17.44 2.42 -15.17
N TYR A 503 17.67 3.59 -15.77
CA TYR A 503 18.51 4.66 -15.23
C TYR A 503 17.81 6.01 -15.43
N GLU A 504 17.71 6.80 -14.37
CA GLU A 504 17.20 8.16 -14.46
C GLU A 504 18.25 9.09 -15.10
N ALA A 505 17.82 9.86 -16.09
CA ALA A 505 18.57 10.94 -16.69
C ALA A 505 17.76 12.23 -16.58
N SER A 506 18.45 13.37 -16.58
CA SER A 506 17.78 14.67 -16.47
C SER A 506 18.47 15.77 -17.26
N ILE A 507 17.67 16.75 -17.69
CA ILE A 507 18.13 17.96 -18.38
C ILE A 507 17.44 19.20 -17.81
N SER A 508 18.21 20.29 -17.69
CA SER A 508 17.65 21.59 -17.29
C SER A 508 17.22 22.40 -18.52
N ILE A 509 16.05 23.01 -18.42
CA ILE A 509 15.45 23.89 -19.42
C ILE A 509 15.53 25.34 -18.94
N GLU A 510 15.84 26.25 -19.88
CA GLU A 510 15.96 27.67 -19.60
C GLU A 510 14.60 28.27 -19.15
N PRO A 511 14.58 29.16 -18.13
CA PRO A 511 13.35 29.78 -17.63
C PRO A 511 12.54 30.49 -18.71
N ALA A 512 11.22 30.31 -18.69
CA ALA A 512 10.26 30.91 -19.63
C ALA A 512 10.62 30.70 -21.12
N SER A 513 11.38 29.65 -21.45
CA SER A 513 11.79 29.37 -22.82
C SER A 513 10.87 28.36 -23.48
N GLU A 514 10.57 28.58 -24.75
CA GLU A 514 9.91 27.59 -25.60
C GLU A 514 10.89 26.47 -25.97
N PHE A 515 10.42 25.22 -25.88
CA PHE A 515 11.18 24.04 -26.23
C PHE A 515 10.26 22.94 -26.75
N LYS A 516 10.79 22.08 -27.62
CA LYS A 516 10.21 20.79 -27.99
C LYS A 516 11.22 19.71 -27.63
N LEU A 517 10.81 18.74 -26.80
CA LEU A 517 11.68 17.65 -26.37
C LEU A 517 11.81 16.62 -27.50
N VAL A 518 13.04 16.24 -27.85
CA VAL A 518 13.30 15.24 -28.89
C VAL A 518 14.29 14.20 -28.39
N PHE A 519 13.85 12.94 -28.32
CA PHE A 519 14.71 11.80 -28.01
C PHE A 519 15.21 11.20 -29.31
N VAL A 520 16.53 11.06 -29.43
CA VAL A 520 17.19 10.51 -30.61
C VAL A 520 17.97 9.28 -30.18
N SER A 521 17.60 8.11 -30.69
CA SER A 521 18.39 6.89 -30.54
C SER A 521 19.18 6.62 -31.81
N GLU A 522 20.44 6.22 -31.67
CA GLU A 522 21.26 5.68 -32.75
C GLU A 522 21.51 4.21 -32.43
N SER A 523 21.06 3.30 -33.29
CA SER A 523 21.37 1.87 -33.14
C SER A 523 22.80 1.56 -33.60
N GLY A 524 23.43 0.55 -32.97
CA GLY A 524 24.71 0.03 -33.40
C GLY A 524 24.55 -1.01 -34.52
N THR A 525 25.64 -1.64 -34.93
CA THR A 525 25.57 -2.75 -35.89
C THR A 525 25.34 -4.09 -35.16
N GLY A 526 24.21 -4.74 -35.46
CA GLY A 526 23.83 -6.04 -34.90
C GLY A 526 22.47 -6.02 -34.18
N PHE A 527 21.95 -7.20 -33.84
CA PHE A 527 20.60 -7.38 -33.28
C PHE A 527 20.59 -7.64 -31.77
N ARG A 528 21.75 -7.56 -31.10
CA ARG A 528 21.91 -7.90 -29.69
C ARG A 528 21.95 -6.63 -28.85
N GLY A 529 20.88 -5.85 -28.86
CA GLY A 529 20.81 -4.56 -28.16
C GLY A 529 19.42 -3.94 -28.19
N ASN A 530 19.06 -3.22 -27.13
CA ASN A 530 17.88 -2.38 -27.08
C ASN A 530 18.14 -1.08 -26.30
N ILE A 531 17.54 0.01 -26.78
CA ILE A 531 17.39 1.25 -26.04
C ILE A 531 15.90 1.40 -25.73
N ALA A 532 15.59 1.70 -24.49
CA ALA A 532 14.24 1.99 -24.03
C ALA A 532 14.21 3.24 -23.16
N ILE A 533 13.06 3.91 -23.11
CA ILE A 533 12.79 5.08 -22.26
C ILE A 533 11.43 4.91 -21.59
N ASP A 534 11.30 5.52 -20.42
CA ASP A 534 10.12 5.47 -19.59
C ASP A 534 10.01 6.70 -18.68
N ASP A 535 8.86 6.92 -18.04
CA ASP A 535 8.66 7.89 -16.95
C ASP A 535 9.24 9.29 -17.21
N ILE A 536 8.81 9.92 -18.30
CA ILE A 536 9.20 11.30 -18.60
C ILE A 536 8.41 12.23 -17.69
N SER A 537 9.08 13.18 -17.04
CA SER A 537 8.43 14.17 -16.18
C SER A 537 9.10 15.53 -16.21
N LEU A 538 8.35 16.59 -15.92
CA LEU A 538 8.85 17.95 -15.73
C LEU A 538 8.65 18.43 -14.28
N ALA A 539 9.69 19.05 -13.70
CA ALA A 539 9.59 19.76 -12.43
C ALA A 539 10.00 21.23 -12.58
N GLY A 540 9.47 22.10 -11.71
CA GLY A 540 9.85 23.52 -11.65
C GLY A 540 11.27 23.72 -11.12
N GLY A 541 12.03 24.61 -11.75
CA GLY A 541 13.42 24.94 -11.39
C GLY A 541 14.47 24.08 -12.10
N PRO A 542 15.77 24.44 -11.95
CA PRO A 542 16.85 23.67 -12.57
C PRO A 542 17.00 22.30 -11.92
N CYS A 543 17.48 21.31 -12.68
CA CYS A 543 17.78 20.01 -12.11
C CYS A 543 18.89 20.11 -11.06
N PRO A 544 18.83 19.31 -9.97
CA PRO A 544 19.94 19.20 -9.04
C PRO A 544 21.21 18.89 -9.81
N VAL A 545 22.29 19.65 -9.57
CA VAL A 545 23.59 19.39 -10.18
C VAL A 545 24.21 18.17 -9.48
N LYS A 546 23.61 17.00 -9.67
CA LYS A 546 24.32 15.74 -9.49
C LYS A 546 25.04 15.52 -10.82
N PRO A 547 26.38 15.41 -10.86
CA PRO A 547 27.06 14.94 -12.06
C PRO A 547 26.44 13.59 -12.48
N PRO A 548 26.57 13.16 -13.75
CA PRO A 548 26.30 11.77 -14.12
C PRO A 548 27.35 10.88 -13.44
N GLU A 549 27.22 10.70 -12.13
CA GLU A 549 27.84 9.62 -11.41
C GLU A 549 27.09 8.36 -11.84
N MET A 550 27.85 7.34 -12.26
CA MET A 550 27.36 5.97 -12.33
C MET A 550 26.53 5.66 -11.08
N PRO A 551 25.51 4.78 -11.20
CA PRO A 551 24.56 4.50 -10.12
C PRO A 551 25.30 4.33 -8.79
N ASP A 552 24.67 4.84 -7.72
CA ASP A 552 25.12 4.58 -6.36
C ASP A 552 25.54 3.11 -6.26
N PRO A 553 26.80 2.80 -5.93
CA PRO A 553 27.26 1.43 -5.88
C PRO A 553 26.38 0.51 -5.04
N SER A 554 25.62 1.06 -4.08
CA SER A 554 24.67 0.31 -3.29
C SER A 554 23.55 -0.27 -4.15
N PHE A 555 23.02 0.46 -5.14
CA PHE A 555 21.95 -0.03 -6.02
C PHE A 555 22.33 -1.32 -6.76
N LEU A 556 23.61 -1.49 -7.14
CA LEU A 556 24.07 -2.68 -7.84
C LEU A 556 24.24 -3.92 -6.93
N VAL A 557 24.10 -3.74 -5.62
CA VAL A 557 24.33 -4.78 -4.59
C VAL A 557 23.08 -5.03 -3.75
N ASP A 558 22.32 -3.97 -3.48
CA ASP A 558 21.11 -3.98 -2.65
C ASP A 558 20.02 -4.85 -3.30
N CYS A 559 19.45 -5.76 -2.52
CA CYS A 559 18.37 -6.63 -2.96
C CYS A 559 17.67 -7.27 -1.77
N ASP A 560 16.41 -6.90 -1.58
CA ASP A 560 15.47 -7.47 -0.59
C ASP A 560 14.57 -8.57 -1.20
N PHE A 561 14.71 -8.83 -2.51
CA PHE A 561 13.95 -9.81 -3.30
C PHE A 561 12.43 -9.60 -3.37
N GLU A 562 11.89 -8.50 -2.83
CA GLU A 562 10.45 -8.19 -2.84
C GLU A 562 9.95 -7.55 -4.14
N GLY A 563 10.88 -7.08 -4.97
CA GLY A 563 10.57 -6.48 -6.26
C GLY A 563 10.04 -7.48 -7.30
N ALA A 564 9.34 -6.96 -8.31
CA ALA A 564 8.85 -7.76 -9.43
C ALA A 564 9.95 -8.30 -10.38
N ILE A 565 11.22 -7.89 -10.18
CA ILE A 565 12.40 -8.49 -10.82
C ILE A 565 12.94 -9.63 -9.94
N PRO A 566 12.64 -10.90 -10.25
CA PRO A 566 13.22 -12.01 -9.51
C PRO A 566 14.74 -11.96 -9.64
N TYR A 567 15.45 -12.13 -8.52
CA TYR A 567 16.91 -12.06 -8.37
C TYR A 567 17.55 -10.65 -8.43
N CYS A 568 16.79 -9.55 -8.54
CA CYS A 568 17.33 -8.18 -8.67
C CYS A 568 18.44 -8.08 -9.74
N HIS A 569 19.68 -7.72 -9.34
CA HIS A 569 20.87 -7.63 -10.21
C HIS A 569 21.72 -8.90 -10.20
N TYR A 570 21.26 -9.99 -9.60
CA TYR A 570 21.98 -11.25 -9.49
C TYR A 570 21.57 -12.24 -10.59
N THR A 571 22.50 -13.11 -10.97
CA THR A 571 22.27 -14.13 -12.01
C THR A 571 22.81 -15.48 -11.57
N ASN A 572 22.06 -16.55 -11.87
CA ASN A 572 22.58 -17.90 -11.73
C ASN A 572 23.74 -18.12 -12.70
N SER A 573 24.83 -18.72 -12.20
CA SER A 573 25.97 -19.08 -13.05
C SER A 573 25.55 -20.11 -14.10
N LYS A 574 26.31 -20.18 -15.19
CA LYS A 574 26.16 -21.23 -16.22
C LYS A 574 27.23 -22.32 -16.10
N THR A 575 28.08 -22.21 -15.09
CA THR A 575 29.30 -23.00 -14.94
C THR A 575 29.30 -23.91 -13.72
N ASP A 576 28.22 -23.85 -12.95
CA ASP A 576 27.94 -24.60 -11.74
C ASP A 576 26.96 -25.75 -11.99
N ASP A 577 26.66 -26.50 -10.93
CA ASP A 577 25.94 -27.78 -11.02
C ASP A 577 24.43 -27.63 -10.77
N ALA A 578 23.98 -26.55 -10.13
CA ALA A 578 22.58 -26.26 -9.86
C ALA A 578 22.30 -24.77 -9.62
N GLU A 579 21.04 -24.35 -9.68
CA GLU A 579 20.60 -22.95 -9.58
C GLU A 579 20.06 -22.56 -8.19
N TRP A 580 20.13 -21.27 -7.88
CA TRP A 580 19.33 -20.60 -6.85
C TRP A 580 17.92 -20.33 -7.38
N TYR A 581 16.93 -20.43 -6.48
CA TYR A 581 15.50 -20.30 -6.76
C TYR A 581 14.86 -19.22 -5.88
N THR A 582 13.91 -18.46 -6.41
CA THR A 582 13.03 -17.57 -5.62
C THR A 582 11.83 -18.34 -5.06
N THR A 583 11.36 -17.99 -3.87
CA THR A 583 10.08 -18.45 -3.30
C THR A 583 9.49 -17.38 -2.38
N SER A 584 8.18 -17.40 -2.17
CA SER A 584 7.50 -16.62 -1.14
C SER A 584 6.88 -17.56 -0.11
N GLY A 585 7.08 -17.25 1.17
CA GLY A 585 6.60 -18.07 2.29
C GLY A 585 7.23 -19.48 2.38
N LYS A 586 6.56 -20.37 3.14
CA LYS A 586 7.08 -21.69 3.50
C LYS A 586 7.25 -22.59 2.27
N LEU A 587 8.43 -23.21 2.16
CA LEU A 587 8.65 -24.32 1.22
C LEU A 587 7.75 -25.53 1.54
N ASN A 588 7.47 -26.37 0.54
CA ASN A 588 6.60 -27.55 0.66
C ASN A 588 6.91 -28.38 1.92
N ASP A 589 5.93 -29.09 2.48
CA ASP A 589 6.05 -29.79 3.78
C ASP A 589 7.20 -30.82 3.89
N ASP A 590 7.76 -31.27 2.76
CA ASP A 590 8.91 -32.17 2.70
C ASP A 590 10.29 -31.45 2.66
N GLU A 591 10.31 -30.13 2.43
CA GLU A 591 11.51 -29.30 2.32
C GLU A 591 11.72 -28.43 3.58
N ILE A 592 12.92 -28.46 4.14
CA ILE A 592 13.27 -27.73 5.37
C ILE A 592 13.92 -26.39 4.98
N GLY A 593 13.14 -25.31 4.97
CA GLY A 593 13.60 -23.93 4.73
C GLY A 593 12.91 -22.90 5.63
N PRO A 594 13.18 -21.60 5.46
CA PRO A 594 12.54 -20.57 6.27
C PRO A 594 11.02 -20.51 6.01
N VAL A 595 10.27 -20.10 7.04
CA VAL A 595 8.78 -20.07 7.01
C VAL A 595 8.27 -18.78 6.36
N ALA A 596 9.07 -17.73 6.45
CA ALA A 596 8.88 -16.41 5.89
C ALA A 596 10.26 -15.85 5.50
N ASP A 597 10.27 -14.90 4.57
CA ASP A 597 11.41 -14.03 4.30
C ASP A 597 11.81 -13.21 5.53
N HIS A 598 12.96 -12.55 5.47
CA HIS A 598 13.43 -11.65 6.51
C HIS A 598 12.84 -10.25 6.36
N THR A 599 12.64 -9.75 5.15
CA THR A 599 12.23 -8.38 4.83
C THR A 599 10.86 -8.02 5.43
N THR A 600 9.84 -8.80 5.12
CA THR A 600 8.43 -8.59 5.53
C THR A 600 8.04 -9.43 6.73
N GLY A 601 8.80 -10.49 7.02
CA GLY A 601 8.60 -11.40 8.15
C GLY A 601 7.30 -12.21 8.08
N ASN A 602 6.70 -12.35 6.89
CA ASN A 602 5.45 -13.08 6.73
C ASN A 602 5.41 -13.92 5.43
N TYR A 603 4.31 -14.65 5.19
CA TYR A 603 4.22 -15.59 4.06
C TYR A 603 4.17 -14.94 2.67
N SER A 604 4.01 -13.62 2.58
CA SER A 604 3.94 -12.90 1.31
C SER A 604 5.30 -12.43 0.80
N GLY A 605 6.32 -12.33 1.67
CA GLY A 605 7.64 -11.91 1.24
C GLY A 605 8.48 -13.02 0.61
N THR A 606 9.48 -12.60 -0.15
CA THR A 606 10.21 -13.40 -1.14
C THR A 606 11.70 -13.47 -0.80
N TYR A 607 12.30 -14.65 -0.91
CA TYR A 607 13.74 -14.84 -0.66
C TYR A 607 14.34 -15.85 -1.66
N LEU A 608 15.68 -15.91 -1.71
CA LEU A 608 16.41 -16.90 -2.51
C LEU A 608 16.79 -18.13 -1.72
N TYR A 609 16.69 -19.30 -2.34
CA TYR A 609 17.11 -20.56 -1.76
C TYR A 609 17.69 -21.54 -2.77
N THR A 610 18.48 -22.49 -2.28
CA THR A 610 18.96 -23.64 -3.07
C THR A 610 18.27 -24.92 -2.63
N LYS A 611 17.94 -25.78 -3.60
CA LYS A 611 17.41 -27.12 -3.33
C LYS A 611 18.54 -28.04 -2.85
N THR A 612 18.18 -29.21 -2.32
CA THR A 612 19.12 -30.31 -2.01
C THR A 612 18.72 -31.59 -2.75
N SER A 613 19.66 -32.53 -2.96
CA SER A 613 19.40 -33.77 -3.72
C SER A 613 19.76 -35.04 -2.95
N TYR A 614 19.11 -36.14 -3.33
CA TYR A 614 19.23 -37.44 -2.66
C TYR A 614 20.60 -38.13 -2.79
N SER A 615 21.41 -37.82 -3.82
CA SER A 615 22.54 -38.68 -4.18
C SER A 615 23.86 -37.98 -4.50
N GLU A 616 23.87 -36.67 -4.76
CA GLU A 616 25.07 -35.93 -5.16
C GLU A 616 25.14 -34.57 -4.47
N SER A 617 26.35 -34.17 -4.05
CA SER A 617 26.66 -32.80 -3.67
C SER A 617 26.87 -31.99 -4.94
N PHE A 618 26.28 -30.80 -5.00
CA PHE A 618 26.39 -29.88 -6.11
C PHE A 618 26.72 -28.48 -5.58
N GLU A 619 27.43 -27.72 -6.41
CA GLU A 619 27.72 -26.32 -6.17
C GLU A 619 26.70 -25.46 -6.93
N SER A 620 26.20 -24.41 -6.28
CA SER A 620 25.37 -23.38 -6.91
C SER A 620 25.97 -22.01 -6.68
N ARG A 621 26.01 -21.18 -7.72
CA ARG A 621 26.64 -19.87 -7.73
C ARG A 621 25.65 -18.82 -8.17
N LEU A 622 25.40 -17.87 -7.28
CA LEU A 622 24.68 -16.64 -7.58
C LEU A 622 25.69 -15.52 -7.77
N GLU A 623 25.74 -14.98 -8.98
CA GLU A 623 26.70 -13.98 -9.42
C GLU A 623 26.04 -12.61 -9.52
N GLY A 624 26.49 -11.66 -8.70
CA GLY A 624 26.11 -10.26 -8.80
C GLY A 624 26.78 -9.56 -9.98
N VAL A 625 26.53 -8.26 -10.12
CA VAL A 625 27.16 -7.40 -11.12
C VAL A 625 28.45 -6.77 -10.58
N THR A 626 29.31 -6.28 -11.47
CA THR A 626 30.51 -5.54 -11.06
C THR A 626 30.12 -4.17 -10.52
N ALA A 627 30.36 -3.96 -9.22
CA ALA A 627 30.17 -2.70 -8.51
C ALA A 627 31.53 -2.08 -8.12
N VAL A 628 31.53 -0.78 -7.79
CA VAL A 628 32.73 -0.06 -7.29
C VAL A 628 32.47 0.38 -5.87
N ALA A 629 33.25 -0.09 -4.89
CA ALA A 629 33.03 0.28 -3.50
C ALA A 629 33.16 1.80 -3.27
N PRO A 630 32.42 2.38 -2.30
CA PRO A 630 32.54 3.78 -1.94
C PRO A 630 33.98 4.19 -1.59
N ALA A 631 34.29 5.48 -1.72
CA ALA A 631 35.63 6.03 -1.49
C ALA A 631 36.16 5.81 -0.06
N GLU A 632 35.26 5.56 0.89
CA GLU A 632 35.55 5.28 2.30
C GLU A 632 35.61 3.78 2.65
N GLY A 633 35.46 2.90 1.66
CA GLY A 633 35.26 1.46 1.86
C GLY A 633 33.80 1.07 1.76
N GLY A 634 33.52 -0.21 1.57
CA GLY A 634 32.17 -0.76 1.52
C GLY A 634 31.91 -1.76 2.62
N CYS A 635 30.70 -1.78 3.16
CA CYS A 635 30.20 -2.83 4.05
C CYS A 635 29.02 -3.53 3.41
N VAL A 636 29.26 -4.73 2.87
CA VAL A 636 28.18 -5.60 2.38
C VAL A 636 27.58 -6.33 3.57
N ARG A 637 26.26 -6.30 3.70
CA ARG A 637 25.48 -7.08 4.66
C ARG A 637 24.49 -7.95 3.91
N PHE A 638 24.15 -9.09 4.47
CA PHE A 638 23.12 -9.96 3.93
C PHE A 638 22.59 -10.87 5.04
N TRP A 639 21.36 -11.30 4.88
CA TRP A 639 20.75 -12.30 5.74
C TRP A 639 20.85 -13.68 5.09
N TYR A 640 21.05 -14.71 5.90
CA TYR A 640 21.11 -16.09 5.44
C TYR A 640 20.40 -17.03 6.41
N HIS A 641 19.79 -18.08 5.87
CA HIS A 641 19.20 -19.18 6.62
C HIS A 641 19.82 -20.48 6.12
N MET A 642 20.31 -21.31 7.04
CA MET A 642 21.04 -22.52 6.71
C MET A 642 20.63 -23.64 7.65
N TYR A 643 19.46 -24.25 7.46
CA TYR A 643 18.93 -25.26 8.38
C TYR A 643 18.69 -26.62 7.70
N GLY A 644 19.03 -27.70 8.42
CA GLY A 644 18.80 -29.09 8.00
C GLY A 644 20.06 -29.95 7.87
N SER A 645 19.91 -31.25 8.11
CA SER A 645 21.02 -32.21 8.25
C SER A 645 21.85 -32.47 6.99
N SER A 646 21.40 -32.01 5.82
CA SER A 646 21.98 -32.34 4.51
C SER A 646 22.53 -31.13 3.74
N ILE A 647 22.79 -30.01 4.40
CA ILE A 647 23.42 -28.84 3.78
C ILE A 647 24.94 -28.83 3.97
N GLY A 648 25.68 -28.27 3.01
CA GLY A 648 27.14 -28.26 3.00
C GLY A 648 27.69 -26.93 3.52
N SER A 649 27.85 -25.93 2.67
CA SER A 649 28.39 -24.61 3.07
C SER A 649 27.80 -23.46 2.26
N LEU A 650 27.83 -22.24 2.82
CA LEU A 650 27.60 -20.99 2.09
C LEU A 650 28.88 -20.16 2.17
N LYS A 651 29.39 -19.73 1.02
CA LYS A 651 30.59 -18.91 0.89
C LYS A 651 30.27 -17.66 0.10
N VAL A 652 30.92 -16.56 0.45
CA VAL A 652 30.79 -15.31 -0.29
C VAL A 652 32.16 -14.85 -0.76
N HIS A 653 32.27 -14.62 -2.06
CA HIS A 653 33.47 -14.24 -2.75
C HIS A 653 33.35 -12.84 -3.36
N THR A 654 34.49 -12.21 -3.60
CA THR A 654 34.60 -10.96 -4.34
C THR A 654 35.50 -11.20 -5.54
N GLU A 655 34.91 -11.29 -6.74
CA GLU A 655 35.63 -11.50 -7.99
C GLU A 655 36.06 -10.14 -8.57
N ALA A 656 37.36 -9.97 -8.87
CA ALA A 656 37.90 -8.71 -9.42
C ALA A 656 38.37 -8.80 -10.88
N SER A 657 38.58 -10.01 -11.44
CA SER A 657 39.17 -10.17 -12.79
C SER A 657 39.00 -11.58 -13.40
N GLY A 658 37.87 -12.28 -13.16
CA GLY A 658 37.62 -13.61 -13.74
C GLY A 658 38.16 -14.80 -12.93
N ASP A 659 38.63 -14.57 -11.70
CA ASP A 659 39.02 -15.58 -10.73
C ASP A 659 38.29 -15.30 -9.40
N LEU A 660 37.62 -16.31 -8.84
CA LEU A 660 36.78 -16.23 -7.64
C LEU A 660 37.57 -15.87 -6.37
N GLY A 661 38.89 -16.11 -6.36
CA GLY A 661 39.75 -15.83 -5.21
C GLY A 661 39.33 -16.57 -3.93
N PRO A 662 39.95 -16.26 -2.77
CA PRO A 662 39.55 -16.84 -1.49
C PRO A 662 38.18 -16.28 -1.03
N ALA A 663 37.39 -17.12 -0.35
CA ALA A 663 36.14 -16.68 0.26
C ALA A 663 36.42 -15.56 1.27
N ARG A 664 35.66 -14.46 1.17
CA ARG A 664 35.70 -13.35 2.13
C ARG A 664 34.89 -13.66 3.39
N TRP A 665 33.90 -14.53 3.24
CA TRP A 665 33.11 -15.09 4.33
C TRP A 665 32.70 -16.53 3.99
N SER A 666 32.57 -17.38 5.00
CA SER A 666 32.08 -18.75 4.81
C SER A 666 31.43 -19.30 6.08
N GLN A 667 30.29 -19.95 5.92
CA GLN A 667 29.61 -20.73 6.94
C GLN A 667 29.54 -22.20 6.50
N LEU A 668 29.92 -23.11 7.40
CA LEU A 668 29.95 -24.56 7.14
C LEU A 668 28.89 -25.27 7.98
N GLY A 669 28.11 -26.15 7.35
CA GLY A 669 27.05 -26.95 7.97
C GLY A 669 25.80 -26.14 8.30
N TYR A 670 24.85 -26.79 8.98
CA TYR A 670 23.60 -26.16 9.41
C TYR A 670 23.75 -25.37 10.70
N THR A 671 22.97 -24.29 10.76
CA THR A 671 22.71 -23.51 11.97
C THR A 671 21.89 -24.35 12.94
N LYS A 672 22.13 -24.17 14.24
CA LYS A 672 21.44 -24.96 15.29
C LYS A 672 19.94 -24.64 15.39
N VAL A 673 19.51 -23.63 14.66
CA VAL A 673 18.20 -22.98 14.70
C VAL A 673 17.75 -22.67 13.28
N SER A 674 16.46 -22.87 13.01
CA SER A 674 15.81 -22.43 11.78
C SER A 674 15.41 -20.95 11.86
N GLN A 675 16.37 -20.04 11.75
CA GLN A 675 16.15 -18.59 11.71
C GLN A 675 17.09 -17.91 10.71
N TRP A 676 16.81 -16.65 10.40
CA TRP A 676 17.67 -15.78 9.62
C TRP A 676 18.85 -15.26 10.46
N TYR A 677 20.03 -15.22 9.86
CA TYR A 677 21.27 -14.72 10.46
C TYR A 677 21.89 -13.64 9.57
N GLU A 678 22.34 -12.54 10.16
CA GLU A 678 23.04 -11.49 9.42
C GLU A 678 24.55 -11.83 9.32
N ALA A 679 25.10 -11.68 8.13
CA ALA A 679 26.54 -11.71 7.87
C ALA A 679 26.98 -10.42 7.19
N SER A 680 28.26 -10.07 7.34
CA SER A 680 28.82 -8.88 6.72
C SER A 680 30.25 -9.05 6.26
N ILE A 681 30.62 -8.30 5.22
CA ILE A 681 31.92 -8.35 4.53
C ILE A 681 32.39 -6.94 4.20
N SER A 682 33.63 -6.62 4.58
CA SER A 682 34.24 -5.35 4.22
C SER A 682 34.91 -5.41 2.85
N ILE A 683 34.68 -4.38 2.04
CA ILE A 683 35.24 -4.19 0.70
C ILE A 683 36.23 -3.03 0.72
N GLU A 684 37.34 -3.20 0.02
CA GLU A 684 38.40 -2.20 -0.03
C GLU A 684 37.91 -0.90 -0.69
N PRO A 685 38.30 0.29 -0.19
CA PRO A 685 37.85 1.58 -0.73
C PRO A 685 38.13 1.74 -2.23
N ALA A 686 37.15 2.26 -2.97
CA ALA A 686 37.24 2.54 -4.41
C ALA A 686 37.67 1.34 -5.27
N SER A 687 37.47 0.11 -4.79
CA SER A 687 37.81 -1.12 -5.53
C SER A 687 36.61 -1.64 -6.34
N GLU A 688 36.88 -2.13 -7.55
CA GLU A 688 35.90 -2.91 -8.32
C GLU A 688 35.77 -4.30 -7.71
N PHE A 689 34.53 -4.76 -7.52
CA PHE A 689 34.22 -6.10 -7.02
C PHE A 689 32.94 -6.63 -7.66
N LYS A 690 32.85 -7.95 -7.74
CA LYS A 690 31.61 -8.67 -8.06
C LYS A 690 31.32 -9.65 -6.92
N LEU A 691 30.14 -9.53 -6.32
CA LEU A 691 29.72 -10.40 -5.22
C LEU A 691 29.29 -11.76 -5.78
N VAL A 692 29.80 -12.85 -5.24
CA VAL A 692 29.41 -14.21 -5.66
C VAL A 692 29.08 -15.05 -4.44
N PHE A 693 27.81 -15.46 -4.32
CA PHE A 693 27.37 -16.42 -3.31
C PHE A 693 27.52 -17.83 -3.87
N VAL A 694 28.25 -18.68 -3.15
CA VAL A 694 28.51 -20.06 -3.52
C VAL A 694 27.94 -20.96 -2.43
N SER A 695 26.92 -21.74 -2.76
CA SER A 695 26.40 -22.77 -1.87
C SER A 695 26.91 -24.14 -2.31
N GLU A 696 27.34 -24.94 -1.35
CA GLU A 696 27.66 -26.35 -1.55
C GLU A 696 26.61 -27.18 -0.81
N SER A 697 25.89 -28.06 -1.51
CA SER A 697 24.95 -28.97 -0.87
C SER A 697 25.66 -30.19 -0.26
N GLY A 698 25.11 -30.71 0.84
CA GLY A 698 25.57 -31.96 1.44
C GLY A 698 24.95 -33.18 0.75
N THR A 699 25.25 -34.38 1.24
CA THR A 699 24.63 -35.62 0.72
C THR A 699 23.28 -35.86 1.40
N GLY A 700 22.17 -35.54 0.73
CA GLY A 700 20.79 -35.79 1.19
C GLY A 700 19.82 -34.64 0.88
N PHE A 701 18.53 -34.84 1.16
CA PHE A 701 17.45 -33.90 0.77
C PHE A 701 16.86 -33.10 1.95
N ARG A 702 17.43 -33.23 3.16
CA ARG A 702 16.88 -32.63 4.38
C ARG A 702 17.64 -31.34 4.72
N GLY A 703 17.23 -30.23 4.12
CA GLY A 703 17.72 -28.89 4.43
C GLY A 703 17.93 -28.03 3.20
N ASN A 704 17.83 -26.72 3.36
CA ASN A 704 18.03 -25.73 2.31
C ASN A 704 18.98 -24.63 2.81
N ILE A 705 19.62 -23.93 1.87
CA ILE A 705 20.37 -22.71 2.12
C ILE A 705 19.57 -21.58 1.49
N ALA A 706 19.30 -20.52 2.23
CA ALA A 706 18.59 -19.35 1.75
C ALA A 706 19.34 -18.07 2.10
N ILE A 707 19.14 -17.03 1.29
CA ILE A 707 19.68 -15.69 1.48
C ILE A 707 18.60 -14.64 1.24
N ASP A 708 18.73 -13.52 1.92
CA ASP A 708 17.79 -12.41 1.86
C ASP A 708 18.49 -11.08 2.20
N ASP A 709 17.85 -9.94 1.93
CA ASP A 709 18.24 -8.60 2.40
C ASP A 709 19.73 -8.27 2.21
N ILE A 710 20.20 -8.34 0.97
CA ILE A 710 21.57 -7.95 0.62
C ILE A 710 21.65 -6.43 0.56
N SER A 711 22.67 -5.82 1.16
CA SER A 711 22.86 -4.37 1.13
C SER A 711 24.33 -3.96 1.15
N LEU A 712 24.66 -2.78 0.63
CA LEU A 712 25.99 -2.15 0.68
C LEU A 712 25.92 -0.77 1.31
N ALA A 713 26.58 -0.60 2.45
CA ALA A 713 26.77 0.69 3.11
C ALA A 713 28.18 1.26 2.89
N GLY A 714 28.32 2.58 2.98
CA GLY A 714 29.62 3.26 3.01
C GLY A 714 30.39 3.02 4.31
N GLY A 715 31.70 2.81 4.19
CA GLY A 715 32.63 2.60 5.31
C GLY A 715 32.89 1.12 5.65
N PRO A 716 33.85 0.83 6.54
CA PRO A 716 34.13 -0.53 6.97
C PRO A 716 32.98 -1.10 7.80
N CYS A 717 32.77 -2.42 7.72
CA CYS A 717 31.74 -3.04 8.56
C CYS A 717 32.09 -2.89 10.05
N PRO A 718 31.09 -2.64 10.91
CA PRO A 718 31.30 -2.67 12.34
C PRO A 718 31.86 -4.05 12.70
N VAL A 719 32.98 -4.08 13.43
CA VAL A 719 33.54 -5.33 13.96
C VAL A 719 32.59 -5.82 15.05
N LYS A 720 31.54 -6.55 14.65
CA LYS A 720 30.73 -7.30 15.60
C LYS A 720 31.61 -8.47 16.07
N PRO A 721 31.88 -8.64 17.37
CA PRO A 721 32.41 -9.89 17.88
C PRO A 721 31.47 -11.02 17.42
N PRO A 722 31.95 -12.25 17.19
CA PRO A 722 31.05 -13.36 16.88
C PRO A 722 30.10 -13.53 18.09
N GLU A 723 28.89 -13.01 17.97
CA GLU A 723 27.82 -13.25 18.93
C GLU A 723 27.52 -14.75 18.86
N MET A 724 27.84 -15.45 19.94
CA MET A 724 27.18 -16.72 20.22
C MET A 724 25.67 -16.47 20.25
N PRO A 725 24.84 -17.43 19.80
CA PRO A 725 23.40 -17.26 19.74
C PRO A 725 22.88 -16.75 21.09
N ASP A 726 21.95 -15.80 21.04
CA ASP A 726 21.27 -15.26 22.21
C ASP A 726 20.87 -16.43 23.13
N PRO A 727 21.33 -16.45 24.39
CA PRO A 727 21.03 -17.56 25.28
C PRO A 727 19.55 -17.81 25.52
N SER A 728 18.70 -16.79 25.31
CA SER A 728 17.24 -16.92 25.37
C SER A 728 16.74 -18.00 24.40
N PHE A 729 17.28 -17.99 23.19
CA PHE A 729 16.91 -18.88 22.10
C PHE A 729 17.11 -20.38 22.44
N LEU A 730 18.09 -20.74 23.26
CA LEU A 730 18.36 -22.14 23.66
C LEU A 730 17.42 -22.66 24.77
N VAL A 731 16.61 -21.77 25.35
CA VAL A 731 15.70 -22.03 26.46
C VAL A 731 14.24 -21.83 26.05
N ASP A 732 13.98 -20.87 25.17
CA ASP A 732 12.65 -20.47 24.72
C ASP A 732 11.95 -21.61 23.94
N CYS A 733 10.72 -21.92 24.33
CA CYS A 733 9.90 -22.94 23.69
C CYS A 733 8.41 -22.82 24.08
N ASP A 734 7.56 -22.58 23.08
CA ASP A 734 6.10 -22.54 23.15
C ASP A 734 5.43 -23.84 22.66
N PHE A 735 6.22 -24.81 22.19
CA PHE A 735 5.81 -26.12 21.67
C PHE A 735 4.87 -26.14 20.45
N ASP A 736 4.47 -25.00 19.88
CA ASP A 736 3.46 -24.87 18.82
C ASP A 736 3.94 -25.26 17.42
N ILE A 737 5.26 -25.38 17.23
CA ILE A 737 5.86 -25.75 15.96
C ILE A 737 5.81 -27.27 15.77
N SER A 738 4.79 -27.76 15.07
CA SER A 738 4.58 -29.20 14.79
C SER A 738 5.78 -29.93 14.14
N ALA A 739 6.67 -29.21 13.45
CA ALA A 739 7.89 -29.75 12.85
C ALA A 739 9.04 -29.96 13.86
N ILE A 740 8.98 -29.33 15.04
CA ILE A 740 9.99 -29.42 16.12
C ILE A 740 9.27 -29.56 17.48
N PRO A 741 8.58 -30.69 17.73
CA PRO A 741 7.64 -30.83 18.84
C PRO A 741 8.26 -30.70 20.24
N LEU A 742 9.58 -30.84 20.39
CA LEU A 742 10.27 -30.65 21.67
C LEU A 742 11.19 -29.42 21.69
N CYS A 743 11.13 -28.55 20.68
CA CYS A 743 12.12 -27.48 20.46
C CYS A 743 13.57 -28.01 20.57
N HIS A 744 14.35 -27.48 21.52
CA HIS A 744 15.72 -27.91 21.83
C HIS A 744 15.80 -28.92 22.99
N TYR A 745 14.66 -29.36 23.52
CA TYR A 745 14.59 -30.33 24.61
C TYR A 745 14.60 -31.77 24.10
N THR A 746 15.11 -32.68 24.92
CA THR A 746 15.13 -34.12 24.63
C THR A 746 14.61 -34.89 25.83
N ASN A 747 13.79 -35.92 25.60
CA ASN A 747 13.47 -36.88 26.65
C ASN A 747 14.74 -37.62 27.08
N SER A 748 14.93 -37.78 28.39
CA SER A 748 16.03 -38.56 28.91
C SER A 748 15.90 -40.02 28.46
N LYS A 749 17.02 -40.75 28.51
CA LYS A 749 17.03 -42.20 28.27
C LYS A 749 17.19 -43.00 29.56
N THR A 750 17.20 -42.30 30.70
CA THR A 750 17.58 -42.85 32.00
C THR A 750 16.42 -42.84 33.00
N ASP A 751 15.30 -42.27 32.62
CA ASP A 751 14.04 -42.16 33.33
C ASP A 751 13.07 -43.28 32.95
N GLU A 752 11.92 -43.34 33.63
CA GLU A 752 10.96 -44.44 33.49
C GLU A 752 9.88 -44.17 32.43
N ALA A 753 9.65 -42.91 32.05
CA ALA A 753 8.70 -42.52 31.02
C ALA A 753 9.04 -41.17 30.38
N ASP A 754 8.54 -40.94 29.17
CA ASP A 754 8.79 -39.72 28.39
C ASP A 754 7.76 -38.60 28.65
N TRP A 755 8.13 -37.37 28.30
CA TRP A 755 7.21 -36.27 28.01
C TRP A 755 6.65 -36.40 26.59
N TYR A 756 5.38 -36.04 26.43
CA TYR A 756 4.64 -36.14 25.17
C TYR A 756 4.07 -34.79 24.78
N THR A 757 4.04 -34.49 23.47
CA THR A 757 3.28 -33.35 22.95
C THR A 757 1.82 -33.69 22.71
N ILE A 758 0.96 -32.69 22.81
CA ILE A 758 -0.43 -32.75 22.35
C ILE A 758 -0.89 -31.39 21.86
N SER A 759 -1.60 -31.36 20.73
CA SER A 759 -2.32 -30.19 20.25
C SER A 759 -3.79 -30.30 20.66
N GLY A 760 -4.30 -29.27 21.34
CA GLY A 760 -5.65 -29.25 21.91
C GLY A 760 -5.81 -30.00 23.24
N GLY A 761 -7.06 -30.17 23.67
CA GLY A 761 -7.40 -30.73 24.99
C GLY A 761 -7.40 -32.26 25.06
N LEU A 762 -7.00 -32.82 26.20
CA LEU A 762 -7.13 -34.26 26.50
C LEU A 762 -8.62 -34.61 26.79
N ASN A 763 -9.34 -35.19 25.83
CA ASN A 763 -10.74 -35.61 26.00
C ASN A 763 -10.88 -37.03 26.61
N ASP A 764 -11.40 -37.11 27.84
CA ASP A 764 -12.68 -37.80 28.20
C ASP A 764 -12.89 -37.87 29.75
N ASP A 765 -11.92 -37.45 30.58
CA ASP A 765 -12.04 -37.48 32.06
C ASP A 765 -11.64 -36.15 32.79
N GLU A 766 -11.45 -35.03 32.06
CA GLU A 766 -11.06 -33.70 32.63
C GLU A 766 -9.83 -33.71 33.56
N ILE A 767 -8.72 -34.28 33.10
CA ILE A 767 -7.52 -34.42 33.95
C ILE A 767 -6.33 -33.56 33.49
N GLY A 768 -6.37 -32.97 32.29
CA GLY A 768 -5.36 -32.05 31.77
C GLY A 768 -5.89 -30.69 31.32
N PRO A 769 -5.02 -29.77 30.88
CA PRO A 769 -5.45 -28.46 30.39
C PRO A 769 -6.26 -28.61 29.09
N ILE A 770 -7.31 -27.79 28.95
CA ILE A 770 -8.25 -27.82 27.81
C ILE A 770 -7.70 -27.18 26.54
N ALA A 771 -6.69 -26.31 26.69
CA ALA A 771 -5.98 -25.58 25.67
C ALA A 771 -4.54 -25.35 26.16
N ASP A 772 -3.61 -25.17 25.22
CA ASP A 772 -2.28 -24.62 25.49
C ASP A 772 -2.38 -23.21 26.09
N HIS A 773 -1.28 -22.73 26.66
CA HIS A 773 -1.22 -21.39 27.22
C HIS A 773 -0.97 -20.32 26.14
N THR A 774 -0.16 -20.63 25.13
CA THR A 774 0.31 -19.70 24.09
C THR A 774 -0.84 -19.08 23.28
N THR A 775 -1.70 -19.91 22.69
CA THR A 775 -2.81 -19.52 21.82
C THR A 775 -4.15 -19.48 22.54
N GLY A 776 -4.22 -20.07 23.74
CA GLY A 776 -5.42 -20.12 24.59
C GLY A 776 -6.60 -20.86 23.95
N ASN A 777 -6.38 -21.69 22.94
CA ASN A 777 -7.44 -22.40 22.22
C ASN A 777 -7.02 -23.84 21.83
N TYR A 778 -7.84 -24.57 21.07
CA TYR A 778 -7.59 -25.99 20.78
C TYR A 778 -6.54 -26.26 19.68
N THR A 779 -5.98 -25.22 19.06
CA THR A 779 -5.00 -25.37 17.98
C THR A 779 -3.56 -25.40 18.46
N GLY A 780 -3.26 -24.87 19.64
CA GLY A 780 -1.89 -24.86 20.16
C GLY A 780 -1.52 -26.16 20.88
N THR A 781 -0.22 -26.29 21.15
CA THR A 781 0.48 -27.52 21.53
C THR A 781 1.27 -27.30 22.80
N TYR A 782 1.23 -28.25 23.73
CA TYR A 782 2.00 -28.21 24.97
C TYR A 782 2.58 -29.59 25.32
N LEU A 783 3.49 -29.64 26.29
CA LEU A 783 4.06 -30.89 26.81
C LEU A 783 3.32 -31.41 28.03
N TYR A 784 3.13 -32.72 28.09
CA TYR A 784 2.54 -33.39 29.25
C TYR A 784 3.17 -34.77 29.53
N THR A 785 2.95 -35.24 30.75
CA THR A 785 3.36 -36.58 31.21
C THR A 785 2.16 -37.45 31.54
N LYS A 786 2.33 -38.77 31.40
CA LYS A 786 1.29 -39.78 31.65
C LYS A 786 1.46 -40.42 33.03
N THR A 787 0.36 -40.79 33.66
CA THR A 787 0.35 -41.56 34.92
C THR A 787 0.15 -43.06 34.68
N SER A 788 0.58 -43.92 35.61
CA SER A 788 0.49 -45.38 35.50
C SER A 788 -0.28 -46.04 36.66
N TYR A 789 -1.10 -47.03 36.34
CA TYR A 789 -1.90 -47.80 37.30
C TYR A 789 -1.07 -48.67 38.25
N SER A 790 0.13 -49.10 37.84
CA SER A 790 0.90 -50.14 38.54
C SER A 790 2.15 -49.63 39.23
N GLU A 791 2.67 -48.47 38.82
CA GLU A 791 3.95 -47.94 39.30
C GLU A 791 3.97 -46.41 39.25
N SER A 792 4.85 -45.80 40.04
CA SER A 792 5.21 -44.40 39.90
C SER A 792 6.23 -44.25 38.78
N LEU A 793 6.03 -43.28 37.90
CA LEU A 793 6.93 -42.95 36.81
C LEU A 793 7.60 -41.60 37.07
N GLU A 794 8.92 -41.55 36.92
CA GLU A 794 9.70 -40.33 36.74
C GLU A 794 9.92 -40.07 35.25
N SER A 795 9.73 -38.82 34.83
CA SER A 795 9.99 -38.36 33.46
C SER A 795 10.89 -37.13 33.49
N ARG A 796 11.92 -37.12 32.65
CA ARG A 796 12.96 -36.10 32.59
C ARG A 796 13.03 -35.51 31.20
N LEU A 797 12.76 -34.21 31.12
CA LEU A 797 12.97 -33.41 29.92
C LEU A 797 14.26 -32.61 30.09
N GLU A 798 15.20 -32.82 29.18
CA GLU A 798 16.55 -32.27 29.24
C GLU A 798 16.75 -31.23 28.13
N GLY A 799 17.01 -29.98 28.51
CA GLY A 799 17.36 -28.91 27.58
C GLY A 799 18.79 -29.03 27.03
N VAL A 800 19.20 -28.03 26.27
CA VAL A 800 20.60 -27.87 25.82
C VAL A 800 21.37 -26.95 26.76
N THR A 801 22.70 -26.99 26.69
CA THR A 801 23.55 -26.08 27.46
C THR A 801 23.41 -24.65 26.92
N ALA A 802 22.95 -23.73 27.76
CA ALA A 802 22.84 -22.30 27.54
C ALA A 802 23.75 -21.52 28.51
N VAL A 803 24.03 -20.25 28.20
CA VAL A 803 24.87 -19.37 29.04
C VAL A 803 24.00 -18.26 29.63
N ALA A 804 23.94 -18.09 30.94
CA ALA A 804 23.11 -17.02 31.51
C ALA A 804 23.60 -15.62 31.06
N PRO A 805 22.68 -14.65 30.83
CA PRO A 805 23.06 -13.27 30.52
C PRO A 805 23.98 -12.66 31.58
N ASP A 806 24.77 -11.67 31.19
CA ASP A 806 25.80 -11.03 32.04
C ASP A 806 25.22 -10.32 33.28
N ASP A 807 23.92 -10.00 33.29
CA ASP A 807 23.18 -9.42 34.42
C ASP A 807 22.30 -10.44 35.18
N GLY A 808 22.41 -11.73 34.84
CA GLY A 808 21.63 -12.84 35.39
C GLY A 808 20.50 -13.27 34.47
N GLY A 809 19.98 -14.48 34.66
CA GLY A 809 18.88 -15.02 33.86
C GLY A 809 17.61 -15.22 34.67
N CYS A 810 16.45 -14.92 34.10
CA CYS A 810 15.14 -15.26 34.63
C CYS A 810 14.42 -16.21 33.69
N VAL A 811 14.43 -17.50 34.04
CA VAL A 811 13.64 -18.49 33.29
C VAL A 811 12.21 -18.47 33.82
N ARG A 812 11.24 -18.30 32.93
CA ARG A 812 9.80 -18.38 33.21
C ARG A 812 9.22 -19.55 32.43
N PHE A 813 8.22 -20.18 32.99
CA PHE A 813 7.48 -21.24 32.31
C PHE A 813 6.10 -21.37 32.91
N TRP A 814 5.16 -21.85 32.11
CA TRP A 814 3.82 -22.19 32.54
C TRP A 814 3.73 -23.67 32.85
N TYR A 815 2.99 -24.00 33.90
CA TYR A 815 2.77 -25.39 34.30
C TYR A 815 1.33 -25.63 34.73
N HIS A 816 0.87 -26.85 34.50
CA HIS A 816 -0.42 -27.36 34.95
C HIS A 816 -0.20 -28.69 35.67
N MET A 817 -0.81 -28.86 36.84
CA MET A 817 -0.66 -30.06 37.66
C MET A 817 -1.98 -30.39 38.36
N TYR A 818 -2.81 -31.25 37.74
CA TYR A 818 -4.13 -31.58 38.27
C TYR A 818 -4.35 -33.10 38.32
N GLY A 819 -5.08 -33.56 39.35
CA GLY A 819 -5.43 -34.97 39.55
C GLY A 819 -4.72 -35.69 40.71
N SER A 820 -5.44 -36.66 41.31
CA SER A 820 -5.04 -37.34 42.55
C SER A 820 -3.79 -38.22 42.47
N SER A 821 -3.36 -38.60 41.26
CA SER A 821 -2.21 -39.47 40.98
C SER A 821 -0.95 -38.70 40.62
N ILE A 822 -0.93 -37.36 40.80
CA ILE A 822 0.25 -36.53 40.57
C ILE A 822 1.17 -36.46 41.79
N GLY A 823 2.48 -36.56 41.56
CA GLY A 823 3.52 -36.52 42.59
C GLY A 823 4.15 -35.13 42.71
N SER A 824 5.06 -34.77 41.82
CA SER A 824 5.77 -33.48 41.84
C SER A 824 6.30 -33.07 40.47
N LEU A 825 6.47 -31.77 40.24
CA LEU A 825 7.29 -31.21 39.16
C LEU A 825 8.46 -30.45 39.79
N LYS A 826 9.68 -30.73 39.33
CA LYS A 826 10.90 -30.05 39.78
C LYS A 826 11.67 -29.54 38.59
N VAL A 827 12.29 -28.37 38.76
CA VAL A 827 13.18 -27.80 37.76
C VAL A 827 14.58 -27.71 38.34
N HIS A 828 15.52 -28.30 37.63
CA HIS A 828 16.93 -28.38 37.99
C HIS A 828 17.78 -27.65 36.94
N THR A 829 18.95 -27.21 37.37
CA THR A 829 20.02 -26.75 36.49
C THR A 829 21.16 -27.76 36.57
N GLU A 830 21.53 -28.37 35.46
CA GLU A 830 22.70 -29.25 35.35
C GLU A 830 23.91 -28.42 34.90
N ALA A 831 25.00 -28.50 35.67
CA ALA A 831 26.28 -27.88 35.34
C ALA A 831 27.36 -28.98 35.35
N SER A 832 28.13 -29.09 34.26
CA SER A 832 29.24 -30.06 34.13
C SER A 832 28.85 -31.56 34.25
N GLY A 833 27.59 -31.92 33.98
CA GLY A 833 27.13 -33.32 33.91
C GLY A 833 26.60 -33.93 35.22
N ASP A 834 26.47 -33.13 36.28
CA ASP A 834 25.79 -33.53 37.51
C ASP A 834 24.47 -32.74 37.67
N LEU A 835 23.36 -33.46 37.94
CA LEU A 835 22.06 -32.84 38.21
C LEU A 835 22.10 -32.13 39.57
N GLY A 836 22.13 -30.79 39.55
CA GLY A 836 22.17 -29.96 40.75
C GLY A 836 20.90 -30.04 41.62
N PRO A 837 20.85 -29.36 42.78
CA PRO A 837 19.63 -29.28 43.59
C PRO A 837 18.48 -28.63 42.79
N ALA A 838 17.23 -28.99 43.12
CA ALA A 838 16.07 -28.38 42.49
C ALA A 838 16.06 -26.87 42.77
N ARG A 839 16.08 -26.06 41.71
CA ARG A 839 15.95 -24.60 41.78
C ARG A 839 14.50 -24.19 42.03
N TRP A 840 13.56 -25.04 41.59
CA TRP A 840 12.13 -24.91 41.88
C TRP A 840 11.48 -26.29 42.03
N SER A 841 10.45 -26.39 42.87
CA SER A 841 9.67 -27.62 43.03
C SER A 841 8.24 -27.36 43.49
N GLN A 842 7.29 -28.04 42.86
CA GLN A 842 5.90 -28.11 43.28
C GLN A 842 5.49 -29.56 43.53
N SER A 843 4.74 -29.82 44.60
CA SER A 843 4.30 -31.18 44.97
C SER A 843 2.80 -31.26 45.22
N GLY A 844 2.21 -32.39 44.82
CA GLY A 844 0.76 -32.61 44.81
C GLY A 844 0.06 -31.87 43.67
N TYR A 845 -1.26 -32.04 43.59
CA TYR A 845 -2.11 -31.38 42.60
C TYR A 845 -2.54 -29.99 43.07
N THR A 846 -2.75 -29.08 42.11
CA THR A 846 -3.29 -27.75 42.35
C THR A 846 -4.79 -27.84 42.67
N LYS A 847 -5.32 -26.84 43.40
CA LYS A 847 -6.74 -26.84 43.80
C LYS A 847 -7.70 -26.56 42.65
N VAL A 848 -7.21 -25.92 41.59
CA VAL A 848 -7.97 -25.48 40.42
C VAL A 848 -7.19 -25.89 39.18
N SER A 849 -7.89 -26.50 38.22
CA SER A 849 -7.35 -26.89 36.92
C SER A 849 -7.19 -25.66 36.03
N GLN A 850 -5.99 -25.06 36.05
CA GLN A 850 -5.61 -23.91 35.24
C GLN A 850 -4.08 -23.88 35.10
N TRP A 851 -3.58 -23.08 34.17
CA TRP A 851 -2.15 -22.79 34.02
C TRP A 851 -1.65 -21.88 35.16
N TYR A 852 -0.43 -22.14 35.63
CA TYR A 852 0.27 -21.34 36.64
C TYR A 852 1.66 -21.00 36.12
N GLU A 853 2.09 -19.76 36.32
CA GLU A 853 3.45 -19.33 35.98
C GLU A 853 4.41 -19.68 37.13
N ALA A 854 5.60 -20.16 36.78
CA ALA A 854 6.72 -20.32 37.69
C ALA A 854 7.97 -19.70 37.09
N SER A 855 8.91 -19.33 37.96
CA SER A 855 10.17 -18.74 37.51
C SER A 855 11.35 -19.16 38.38
N ILE A 856 12.54 -19.19 37.78
CA ILE A 856 13.81 -19.47 38.45
C ILE A 856 14.90 -18.49 38.02
N SER A 857 15.67 -18.01 38.98
CA SER A 857 16.82 -17.13 38.72
C SER A 857 18.09 -17.96 38.49
N ILE A 858 18.84 -17.65 37.43
CA ILE A 858 20.14 -18.22 37.09
C ILE A 858 21.21 -17.16 37.34
N ASP A 859 22.34 -17.58 37.92
CA ASP A 859 23.43 -16.64 38.24
C ASP A 859 24.14 -16.17 36.96
N PRO A 860 24.65 -14.92 36.90
CA PRO A 860 25.18 -14.34 35.67
C PRO A 860 26.38 -15.09 35.09
N GLY A 861 26.40 -15.27 33.76
CA GLY A 861 27.49 -15.92 33.04
C GLY A 861 27.71 -17.40 33.36
N GLU A 862 26.76 -18.05 34.04
CA GLU A 862 26.80 -19.48 34.34
C GLU A 862 26.33 -20.31 33.13
N ASP A 863 27.11 -21.32 32.74
CA ASP A 863 26.64 -22.37 31.82
C ASP A 863 25.64 -23.26 32.55
N PHE A 864 24.42 -23.39 32.01
CA PHE A 864 23.38 -24.21 32.61
C PHE A 864 22.63 -25.03 31.56
N LYS A 865 22.14 -26.19 31.98
CA LYS A 865 21.15 -26.98 31.24
C LYS A 865 19.89 -27.12 32.08
N LEU A 866 18.75 -26.71 31.51
CA LEU A 866 17.46 -26.80 32.20
C LEU A 866 16.94 -28.24 32.15
N VAL A 867 16.53 -28.77 33.31
CA VAL A 867 15.99 -30.14 33.40
C VAL A 867 14.67 -30.13 34.16
N PHE A 868 13.58 -30.49 33.49
CA PHE A 868 12.27 -30.69 34.11
C PHE A 868 12.10 -32.14 34.51
N VAL A 869 11.87 -32.38 35.79
CA VAL A 869 11.67 -33.71 36.35
C VAL A 869 10.25 -33.80 36.90
N SER A 870 9.41 -34.58 36.24
CA SER A 870 8.09 -34.92 36.72
C SER A 870 8.12 -36.26 37.45
N GLN A 871 7.30 -36.39 38.48
CA GLN A 871 7.11 -37.64 39.21
C GLN A 871 5.61 -37.87 39.40
N SER A 872 5.13 -39.02 38.94
CA SER A 872 3.75 -39.49 39.16
C SER A 872 3.65 -40.41 40.37
N ARG A 873 2.43 -40.58 40.89
CA ARG A 873 2.10 -41.61 41.89
C ARG A 873 1.37 -42.76 41.20
N VAL A 874 1.35 -43.92 41.87
CA VAL A 874 0.55 -45.06 41.42
C VAL A 874 -0.93 -44.66 41.33
N GLY A 875 -1.49 -44.73 40.13
CA GLY A 875 -2.86 -44.33 39.81
C GLY A 875 -2.95 -43.75 38.39
N SER A 876 -4.16 -43.58 37.88
CA SER A 876 -4.41 -43.13 36.49
C SER A 876 -5.04 -41.75 36.38
N VAL A 877 -5.21 -41.06 37.51
CA VAL A 877 -5.97 -39.82 37.57
C VAL A 877 -5.00 -38.67 37.78
N GLY A 878 -4.37 -38.19 36.72
CA GLY A 878 -3.58 -36.96 36.74
C GLY A 878 -2.81 -36.69 35.46
N ASN A 879 -2.48 -35.44 35.18
CA ASN A 879 -1.31 -35.12 34.35
C ASN A 879 -0.48 -33.97 34.94
N ILE A 880 0.78 -33.90 34.51
CA ILE A 880 1.63 -32.72 34.67
C ILE A 880 1.90 -32.22 33.26
N ALA A 881 1.63 -30.95 33.00
CA ALA A 881 1.92 -30.28 31.74
C ALA A 881 2.77 -29.02 31.95
N ILE A 882 3.55 -28.67 30.94
CA ILE A 882 4.37 -27.46 30.87
C ILE A 882 4.21 -26.80 29.50
N ASP A 883 4.36 -25.49 29.47
CA ASP A 883 4.21 -24.67 28.28
C ASP A 883 5.00 -23.35 28.41
N ASP A 884 5.20 -22.64 27.30
CA ASP A 884 5.75 -21.27 27.28
C ASP A 884 7.01 -21.08 28.15
N ILE A 885 8.05 -21.88 27.88
CA ILE A 885 9.33 -21.73 28.55
C ILE A 885 10.05 -20.54 27.91
N GLY A 886 10.58 -19.62 28.71
CA GLY A 886 11.32 -18.47 28.20
C GLY A 886 12.43 -18.00 29.15
N LEU A 887 13.49 -17.39 28.62
CA LEU A 887 14.58 -16.80 29.39
C LEU A 887 14.71 -15.29 29.10
N VAL A 888 14.64 -14.48 30.15
CA VAL A 888 14.81 -13.02 30.09
C VAL A 888 16.05 -12.59 30.88
N SER A 889 16.72 -11.53 30.43
CA SER A 889 17.84 -10.90 31.17
C SER A 889 17.40 -10.36 32.54
N GLY A 890 18.28 -10.45 33.53
CA GLY A 890 18.05 -10.05 34.91
C GLY A 890 17.48 -11.15 35.81
N LYS A 891 17.42 -10.91 37.11
CA LYS A 891 16.89 -11.87 38.09
C LYS A 891 15.36 -11.88 38.09
N CYS A 892 14.76 -13.07 38.19
CA CYS A 892 13.45 -13.24 38.81
C CYS A 892 13.54 -12.86 40.30
#